data_AF-A0A6P2B1S9-F1
#
_entry.id   AF-A0A6P2B1S9-F1
#
_cell.length_a   1.000
_cell.length_b   1.000
_cell.length_c   1.000
_cell.angle_alpha   90.00
_cell.angle_beta   90.00
_cell.angle_gamma   90.00
#
_symmetry.space_group_name_H-M   'P 1'
#
loop_
_entity.id
_entity.type
_entity.pdbx_description
1 polymer ?
#
loop_
_entity_poly.entity_id
_entity_poly.type
_entity_poly.pdbx_seq_one_letter_code
_entity_poly.pdbx_strand_id
1 'polypeptide(L)'
;MNRPDAQLSICVSKDENHMGLTPPPDENPSPRPIDDMTLAEITAQFFRAPRRTIQALRGASLVDDETPAVPHDHQPADSAPDQRAAFALSLVMGLAFAGALASGFALVWRGVLGGDVLSALLWGSVAASVASVALYWLKSSCGATGDFRARFAYTLPFAPRQWLKLALWGAAVWLGVVAGYTFLEGQPRTEDAQLAAGLPYLLAAFSLWLFAAIFAGDAVWSSTPVDRTFPQWHWRLSRIGRVHPVRVFAIILTPVLMVVVWNQTAFNQFRPAGFWAWVLSIVCILVALAPSSWSPLVLGRRLLALWPADGSPRLCLRFSWKTTIFVVILLVGIVFRLHDFGQMPPQMTSDHKEKILDAQRVLDGSRDVFFMNNGGREGFQMYAMALFSQLPGQGMTHHSLMLLAVIESIITLPIVFWLGRQVMGRDQREAGDILGLILMALLAVSYWHLAISRLALRIVLTPLVGALLLGFLIRAMRHNRRADFIAAGLVLGFGLYTYQAVRMMPVMVLAAVGIAILWRWRDLRAITRYVVHLAALVAVSLVIFMPLLRFSTDYFDSFWMRSAGRVFGDDVIQERGDDGEIILRDANIEDRFTALIDNLPELGNNIRNALLMFHWRGDEAWINGVPFHPQLDPVAGALLLLGLAACAVALFRLRDPVYLLLPLALFIMLLPSALSIAMTNENPSATRTSGAIPPTFVIMSLPLLGLVMTLKRLLTRRVALSIGGVVVALLVYLSLGFNWTLYYDDYRQTYRYTTWPYRIPAEILRGFHMSDGHYANAYMIGYTLWWDYRIIGIEAGALDWPNGIVGIENLPRWMSDQQYCGAGDYALHTGRDFMVFYHRDDDDTAAQLREWFPDGYAKRIITYNSPTFDFYIFRVPAMGDRRFYEFALRHVENPSCPPIPPPPVEDQSG
;
A
#
# COMPACT_ATOMS: atom_id res chain seq x y z
N MET A 1 -42.01 -16.40 -15.08
CA MET A 1 -42.01 -15.29 -14.12
C MET A 1 -40.57 -15.06 -13.65
N ASN A 2 -39.86 -14.08 -14.21
CA ASN A 2 -38.42 -13.87 -13.98
C ASN A 2 -38.11 -12.36 -13.93
N ARG A 3 -38.15 -11.76 -12.75
CA ARG A 3 -37.37 -10.56 -12.40
C ARG A 3 -37.13 -10.53 -10.90
N PRO A 4 -35.87 -10.45 -10.47
CA PRO A 4 -35.59 -9.88 -9.17
C PRO A 4 -34.31 -9.03 -9.23
N ASP A 5 -34.41 -7.87 -9.88
CA ASP A 5 -33.54 -6.73 -9.61
C ASP A 5 -34.45 -5.64 -9.00
N ALA A 6 -34.91 -5.88 -7.76
CA ALA A 6 -35.51 -4.82 -6.96
C ALA A 6 -34.36 -3.90 -6.52
N GLN A 7 -34.08 -2.89 -7.33
CA GLN A 7 -33.10 -1.84 -7.01
C GLN A 7 -33.78 -0.85 -6.07
N LEU A 8 -33.36 -0.79 -4.81
CA LEU A 8 -33.74 0.30 -3.92
C LEU A 8 -32.92 1.53 -4.31
N SER A 9 -33.58 2.54 -4.85
CA SER A 9 -32.99 3.85 -5.13
C SER A 9 -33.53 4.85 -4.10
N ILE A 10 -32.65 5.38 -3.25
CA ILE A 10 -32.96 6.54 -2.41
C ILE A 10 -32.44 7.75 -3.18
N CYS A 11 -33.38 8.53 -3.72
CA CYS A 11 -33.11 9.82 -4.33
C CYS A 11 -33.60 10.87 -3.33
N VAL A 12 -32.73 11.78 -2.88
CA VAL A 12 -33.13 12.93 -2.06
C VAL A 12 -33.72 13.98 -3.00
N SER A 13 -35.04 13.94 -3.15
CA SER A 13 -35.86 14.95 -3.83
C SER A 13 -36.56 15.75 -2.76
N LYS A 14 -36.42 17.09 -2.76
CA LYS A 14 -37.38 17.94 -2.08
C LYS A 14 -38.65 17.88 -2.93
N ASP A 15 -39.67 17.22 -2.44
CA ASP A 15 -40.99 17.23 -3.06
C ASP A 15 -41.56 18.64 -3.01
N GLU A 16 -41.65 19.28 -4.17
CA GLU A 16 -42.59 20.38 -4.38
C GLU A 16 -43.66 19.92 -5.36
N ASN A 17 -44.90 19.95 -4.86
CA ASN A 17 -46.13 19.77 -5.60
C ASN A 17 -46.16 20.68 -6.84
N HIS A 18 -46.22 20.09 -8.03
CA HIS A 18 -46.93 20.72 -9.14
C HIS A 18 -47.82 19.70 -9.86
N MET A 19 -49.12 19.97 -9.73
CA MET A 19 -50.20 19.36 -10.49
C MET A 19 -49.96 19.46 -11.99
N GLY A 20 -50.30 18.37 -12.68
CA GLY A 20 -50.95 18.36 -13.99
C GLY A 20 -50.17 18.94 -15.17
N LEU A 21 -49.79 18.08 -16.11
CA LEU A 21 -50.22 18.14 -17.52
C LEU A 21 -49.49 17.03 -18.30
N THR A 22 -50.28 16.12 -18.86
CA THR A 22 -49.86 15.15 -19.87
C THR A 22 -49.40 15.87 -21.15
N PRO A 23 -48.27 15.50 -21.79
CA PRO A 23 -47.91 16.06 -23.08
C PRO A 23 -48.66 15.34 -24.23
N PRO A 24 -49.07 16.07 -25.29
CA PRO A 24 -49.61 15.47 -26.52
C PRO A 24 -48.46 14.97 -27.44
N PRO A 25 -48.77 14.17 -28.48
CA PRO A 25 -47.75 13.51 -29.30
C PRO A 25 -47.04 14.47 -30.26
N ASP A 26 -45.84 14.06 -30.68
CA ASP A 26 -44.86 14.73 -31.53
C ASP A 26 -45.44 15.64 -32.64
N GLU A 27 -45.20 16.95 -32.52
CA GLU A 27 -45.23 17.88 -33.66
C GLU A 27 -43.80 18.28 -34.07
N ASN A 28 -43.50 18.08 -35.35
CA ASN A 28 -42.28 18.55 -36.00
C ASN A 28 -42.26 20.10 -35.99
N PRO A 29 -41.17 20.76 -35.55
CA PRO A 29 -41.13 22.22 -35.57
C PRO A 29 -41.01 22.74 -37.00
N SER A 30 -41.92 23.62 -37.40
CA SER A 30 -41.83 24.40 -38.63
C SER A 30 -40.59 25.32 -38.61
N PRO A 31 -39.87 25.49 -39.74
CA PRO A 31 -38.67 26.31 -39.80
C PRO A 31 -38.97 27.81 -39.59
N ARG A 32 -38.11 28.49 -38.83
CA ARG A 32 -38.18 29.95 -38.62
C ARG A 32 -37.91 30.71 -39.94
N PRO A 33 -38.50 31.89 -40.15
CA PRO A 33 -38.17 32.79 -41.26
C PRO A 33 -36.67 33.18 -41.24
N ILE A 34 -36.07 33.35 -42.43
CA ILE A 34 -34.64 33.67 -42.59
C ILE A 34 -34.26 35.01 -41.95
N ASP A 35 -35.19 35.95 -41.89
CA ASP A 35 -34.96 37.31 -41.40
C ASP A 35 -34.72 37.36 -39.88
N ASP A 36 -35.07 36.29 -39.15
CA ASP A 36 -34.87 36.16 -37.70
C ASP A 36 -33.62 35.35 -37.32
N MET A 37 -32.79 34.96 -38.30
CA MET A 37 -31.60 34.15 -38.06
C MET A 37 -30.34 35.01 -37.89
N THR A 38 -29.53 34.67 -36.89
CA THR A 38 -28.22 35.31 -36.73
C THR A 38 -27.27 34.89 -37.86
N LEU A 39 -26.28 35.72 -38.19
CA LEU A 39 -25.28 35.41 -39.23
C LEU A 39 -24.57 34.07 -38.97
N ALA A 40 -24.35 33.70 -37.70
CA ALA A 40 -23.80 32.41 -37.30
C ALA A 40 -24.71 31.22 -37.65
N GLU A 41 -26.03 31.39 -37.58
CA GLU A 41 -27.03 30.36 -37.91
C GLU A 41 -27.21 30.21 -39.42
N ILE A 42 -27.22 31.32 -40.16
CA ILE A 42 -27.23 31.32 -41.64
C ILE A 42 -25.96 30.62 -42.17
N THR A 43 -24.80 30.92 -41.58
CA THR A 43 -23.52 30.27 -41.92
C THR A 43 -23.55 28.78 -41.57
N ALA A 44 -24.12 28.41 -40.42
CA ALA A 44 -24.28 27.00 -40.03
C ALA A 44 -25.21 26.21 -40.96
N GLN A 45 -26.24 26.84 -41.54
CA GLN A 45 -27.11 26.20 -42.53
C GLN A 45 -26.40 26.02 -43.89
N PHE A 46 -25.61 27.00 -44.33
CA PHE A 46 -24.82 26.92 -45.57
C PHE A 46 -23.82 25.74 -45.55
N PHE A 47 -23.25 25.42 -44.39
CA PHE A 47 -22.35 24.27 -44.21
C PHE A 47 -23.04 22.94 -43.82
N ARG A 48 -24.34 22.94 -43.49
CA ARG A 48 -25.13 21.73 -43.22
C ARG A 48 -25.80 21.14 -44.46
N ALA A 49 -26.04 21.95 -45.49
CA ALA A 49 -26.62 21.53 -46.76
C ALA A 49 -25.86 20.37 -47.46
N PRO A 50 -24.51 20.33 -47.53
CA PRO A 50 -23.79 19.22 -48.17
C PRO A 50 -23.96 17.90 -47.40
N ARG A 51 -24.17 17.98 -46.09
CA ARG A 51 -24.17 16.82 -45.19
C ARG A 51 -25.50 16.06 -45.21
N ARG A 52 -26.62 16.77 -45.43
CA ARG A 52 -27.95 16.16 -45.63
C ARG A 52 -28.08 15.54 -47.03
N THR A 53 -27.52 16.17 -48.06
CA THR A 53 -27.46 15.59 -49.43
C THR A 53 -26.60 14.32 -49.48
N ILE A 54 -25.46 14.29 -48.77
CA ILE A 54 -24.60 13.09 -48.68
C ILE A 54 -25.23 11.96 -47.83
N GLN A 55 -26.10 12.29 -46.87
CA GLN A 55 -26.85 11.30 -46.09
C GLN A 55 -28.04 10.72 -46.86
N ALA A 56 -28.71 11.53 -47.68
CA ALA A 56 -29.74 11.07 -48.61
C ALA A 56 -29.17 10.17 -49.73
N LEU A 57 -27.94 10.43 -50.19
CA LEU A 57 -27.25 9.62 -51.21
C LEU A 57 -26.66 8.29 -50.68
N ARG A 58 -26.65 8.06 -49.35
CA ARG A 58 -26.10 6.84 -48.73
C ARG A 58 -27.15 5.87 -48.18
N GLY A 59 -28.44 6.21 -48.30
CA GLY A 59 -29.56 5.40 -47.82
C GLY A 59 -30.26 4.56 -48.90
N ALA A 60 -29.74 4.50 -50.12
CA ALA A 60 -30.37 3.80 -51.24
C ALA A 60 -29.46 2.68 -51.80
N SER A 61 -29.59 1.46 -51.27
CA SER A 61 -29.32 0.23 -52.02
C SER A 61 -29.98 -0.97 -51.33
N LEU A 62 -31.21 -1.24 -51.80
CA LEU A 62 -31.88 -2.51 -52.11
C LEU A 62 -31.48 -3.81 -51.37
N VAL A 63 -32.53 -4.41 -50.81
CA VAL A 63 -32.70 -5.81 -50.41
C VAL A 63 -33.01 -6.64 -51.67
N ASP A 64 -32.42 -7.83 -51.83
CA ASP A 64 -33.13 -9.10 -52.08
C ASP A 64 -32.17 -10.31 -52.12
N ASP A 65 -32.79 -11.47 -51.84
CA ASP A 65 -32.29 -12.84 -51.62
C ASP A 65 -31.42 -13.45 -52.74
N GLU A 66 -30.51 -14.37 -52.37
CA GLU A 66 -30.57 -15.80 -52.73
C GLU A 66 -29.30 -16.56 -52.30
N THR A 67 -29.53 -17.69 -51.64
CA THR A 67 -28.54 -18.70 -51.22
C THR A 67 -28.09 -19.60 -52.37
N PRO A 68 -26.78 -19.90 -52.53
CA PRO A 68 -26.35 -21.06 -53.28
C PRO A 68 -25.84 -22.19 -52.36
N ALA A 69 -26.39 -23.38 -52.60
CA ALA A 69 -25.93 -24.66 -52.07
C ALA A 69 -24.50 -24.99 -52.54
N VAL A 70 -23.68 -25.55 -51.65
CA VAL A 70 -22.34 -26.09 -51.97
C VAL A 70 -22.35 -27.60 -51.67
N PRO A 71 -21.75 -28.45 -52.53
CA PRO A 71 -22.02 -29.88 -52.58
C PRO A 71 -21.28 -30.67 -51.50
N HIS A 72 -21.90 -31.78 -51.08
CA HIS A 72 -21.30 -32.85 -50.29
C HIS A 72 -20.21 -33.58 -51.09
N ASP A 73 -18.99 -33.55 -50.57
CA ASP A 73 -17.89 -34.37 -51.07
C ASP A 73 -17.74 -35.62 -50.19
N HIS A 74 -17.87 -36.78 -50.83
CA HIS A 74 -17.65 -38.09 -50.24
C HIS A 74 -16.15 -38.39 -50.27
N GLN A 75 -15.52 -38.56 -49.10
CA GLN A 75 -14.23 -39.27 -49.00
C GLN A 75 -14.41 -40.67 -48.40
N PRO A 76 -13.61 -41.67 -48.85
CA PRO A 76 -13.82 -43.07 -48.55
C PRO A 76 -13.35 -43.42 -47.15
N ALA A 77 -14.07 -44.34 -46.51
CA ALA A 77 -13.63 -45.04 -45.32
C ALA A 77 -12.51 -46.02 -45.71
N ASP A 78 -11.30 -45.82 -45.16
CA ASP A 78 -10.37 -46.93 -44.95
C ASP A 78 -9.37 -46.66 -43.82
N SER A 79 -9.19 -47.68 -42.98
CA SER A 79 -8.27 -47.83 -41.84
C SER A 79 -8.56 -47.04 -40.55
N ALA A 80 -9.63 -47.43 -39.83
CA ALA A 80 -9.70 -47.15 -38.39
C ALA A 80 -8.65 -48.03 -37.66
N PRO A 81 -7.68 -47.47 -36.91
CA PRO A 81 -6.88 -48.26 -35.98
C PRO A 81 -7.81 -48.82 -34.90
N ASP A 82 -7.60 -50.08 -34.54
CA ASP A 82 -8.45 -50.89 -33.65
C ASP A 82 -8.78 -50.14 -32.34
N GLN A 83 -9.92 -49.45 -32.33
CA GLN A 83 -10.33 -48.55 -31.24
C GLN A 83 -10.55 -49.30 -29.92
N ARG A 84 -10.79 -50.61 -29.99
CA ARG A 84 -10.96 -51.49 -28.83
C ARG A 84 -9.62 -51.78 -28.14
N ALA A 85 -8.56 -51.98 -28.91
CA ALA A 85 -7.21 -52.18 -28.38
C ALA A 85 -6.65 -50.88 -27.75
N ALA A 86 -6.85 -49.73 -28.40
CA ALA A 86 -6.44 -48.43 -27.87
C ALA A 86 -7.23 -48.05 -26.59
N PHE A 87 -8.54 -48.32 -26.55
CA PHE A 87 -9.37 -48.10 -25.37
C PHE A 87 -8.97 -49.01 -24.21
N ALA A 88 -8.77 -50.31 -24.46
CA ALA A 88 -8.32 -51.26 -23.45
C ALA A 88 -6.94 -50.87 -22.88
N LEU A 89 -5.99 -50.47 -23.73
CA LEU A 89 -4.67 -50.02 -23.29
C LEU A 89 -4.73 -48.72 -22.48
N SER A 90 -5.58 -47.76 -22.87
CA SER A 90 -5.80 -46.50 -22.15
C SER A 90 -6.45 -46.71 -20.79
N LEU A 91 -7.42 -47.64 -20.70
CA LEU A 91 -8.11 -48.00 -19.47
C LEU A 91 -7.17 -48.75 -18.52
N VAL A 92 -6.39 -49.70 -19.03
CA VAL A 92 -5.38 -50.44 -18.25
C VAL A 92 -4.30 -49.50 -17.73
N MET A 93 -3.80 -48.56 -18.55
CA MET A 93 -2.81 -47.57 -18.10
C MET A 93 -3.42 -46.53 -17.13
N GLY A 94 -4.68 -46.13 -17.32
CA GLY A 94 -5.39 -45.25 -16.40
C GLY A 94 -5.66 -45.89 -15.03
N LEU A 95 -6.03 -47.17 -15.01
CA LEU A 95 -6.18 -47.96 -13.79
C LEU A 95 -4.82 -48.24 -13.13
N ALA A 96 -3.77 -48.51 -13.90
CA ALA A 96 -2.41 -48.63 -13.39
C ALA A 96 -1.89 -47.30 -12.79
N PHE A 97 -2.22 -46.16 -13.41
CA PHE A 97 -1.92 -44.82 -12.91
C PHE A 97 -2.66 -44.51 -11.59
N ALA A 98 -3.97 -44.78 -11.54
CA ALA A 98 -4.76 -44.61 -10.33
C ALA A 98 -4.32 -45.56 -9.21
N GLY A 99 -3.95 -46.80 -9.55
CA GLY A 99 -3.38 -47.77 -8.63
C GLY A 99 -2.01 -47.35 -8.11
N ALA A 100 -1.14 -46.78 -8.95
CA ALA A 100 0.17 -46.26 -8.54
C ALA A 100 0.04 -45.03 -7.62
N LEU A 101 -0.93 -44.14 -7.87
CA LEU A 101 -1.22 -43.01 -7.00
C LEU A 101 -1.88 -43.43 -5.69
N ALA A 102 -2.82 -44.37 -5.70
CA ALA A 102 -3.45 -44.89 -4.49
C ALA A 102 -2.45 -45.66 -3.62
N SER A 103 -1.56 -46.45 -4.25
CA SER A 103 -0.47 -47.16 -3.56
C SER A 103 0.57 -46.18 -3.03
N GLY A 104 0.95 -45.16 -3.82
CA GLY A 104 1.83 -44.09 -3.39
C GLY A 104 1.25 -43.28 -2.24
N PHE A 105 -0.03 -42.95 -2.29
CA PHE A 105 -0.74 -42.25 -1.22
C PHE A 105 -0.86 -43.11 0.04
N ALA A 106 -1.15 -44.41 -0.09
CA ALA A 106 -1.20 -45.33 1.05
C ALA A 106 0.17 -45.56 1.71
N LEU A 107 1.25 -45.57 0.91
CA LEU A 107 2.64 -45.68 1.38
C LEU A 107 3.11 -44.38 2.03
N VAL A 108 2.76 -43.21 1.47
CA VAL A 108 2.98 -41.90 2.08
C VAL A 108 2.22 -41.79 3.39
N TRP A 109 0.94 -42.18 3.42
CA TRP A 109 0.10 -42.18 4.61
C TRP A 109 0.64 -43.10 5.72
N ARG A 110 1.11 -44.30 5.37
CA ARG A 110 1.79 -45.21 6.32
C ARG A 110 3.13 -44.69 6.81
N GLY A 111 3.94 -44.08 5.94
CA GLY A 111 5.24 -43.49 6.33
C GLY A 111 5.08 -42.27 7.22
N VAL A 112 4.07 -41.43 6.97
CA VAL A 112 3.72 -40.26 7.79
C VAL A 112 3.21 -40.67 9.17
N LEU A 113 2.41 -41.74 9.28
CA LEU A 113 1.97 -42.28 10.57
C LEU A 113 3.07 -43.07 11.31
N GLY A 114 4.08 -43.57 10.58
CA GLY A 114 5.17 -44.39 11.11
C GLY A 114 6.47 -43.64 11.45
N GLY A 115 6.56 -42.33 11.16
CA GLY A 115 7.72 -41.50 11.48
C GLY A 115 8.92 -41.58 10.51
N ASP A 116 8.84 -42.38 9.45
CA ASP A 116 9.90 -42.49 8.43
C ASP A 116 9.54 -41.68 7.16
N VAL A 117 9.77 -40.37 7.28
CA VAL A 117 9.37 -39.34 6.30
C VAL A 117 10.23 -39.38 5.04
N LEU A 118 11.49 -39.80 5.12
CA LEU A 118 12.38 -39.89 3.95
C LEU A 118 11.86 -40.96 2.98
N SER A 119 11.47 -42.11 3.50
CA SER A 119 10.82 -43.18 2.75
C SER A 119 9.51 -42.70 2.13
N ALA A 120 8.67 -41.98 2.87
CA ALA A 120 7.43 -41.40 2.35
C ALA A 120 7.67 -40.41 1.20
N LEU A 121 8.67 -39.54 1.31
CA LEU A 121 9.06 -38.58 0.27
C LEU A 121 9.64 -39.27 -0.97
N LEU A 122 10.46 -40.30 -0.79
CA LEU A 122 11.07 -41.05 -1.88
C LEU A 122 9.99 -41.81 -2.67
N TRP A 123 9.07 -42.49 -1.97
CA TRP A 123 7.95 -43.19 -2.60
C TRP A 123 6.91 -42.24 -3.21
N GLY A 124 6.66 -41.09 -2.60
CA GLY A 124 5.80 -40.04 -3.16
C GLY A 124 6.38 -39.41 -4.43
N SER A 125 7.69 -39.14 -4.43
CA SER A 125 8.43 -38.60 -5.59
C SER A 125 8.52 -39.62 -6.72
N VAL A 126 8.77 -40.89 -6.39
CA VAL A 126 8.75 -42.02 -7.35
C VAL A 126 7.35 -42.19 -7.93
N ALA A 127 6.30 -42.15 -7.10
CA ALA A 127 4.91 -42.23 -7.58
C ALA A 127 4.54 -41.05 -8.49
N ALA A 128 4.94 -39.82 -8.15
CA ALA A 128 4.72 -38.62 -8.96
C ALA A 128 5.52 -38.64 -10.27
N SER A 129 6.75 -39.17 -10.24
CA SER A 129 7.61 -39.31 -11.43
C SER A 129 7.09 -40.41 -12.35
N VAL A 130 6.69 -41.55 -11.81
CA VAL A 130 6.04 -42.65 -12.56
C VAL A 130 4.71 -42.16 -13.15
N ALA A 131 3.93 -41.39 -12.40
CA ALA A 131 2.70 -40.74 -12.88
C ALA A 131 2.97 -39.76 -14.03
N SER A 132 4.03 -38.96 -13.93
CA SER A 132 4.41 -37.96 -14.95
C SER A 132 4.97 -38.62 -16.21
N VAL A 133 5.77 -39.68 -16.06
CA VAL A 133 6.30 -40.49 -17.18
C VAL A 133 5.18 -41.27 -17.85
N ALA A 134 4.24 -41.84 -17.09
CA ALA A 134 3.05 -42.49 -17.64
C ALA A 134 2.17 -41.51 -18.43
N LEU A 135 1.98 -40.28 -17.93
CA LEU A 135 1.27 -39.21 -18.63
C LEU A 135 2.00 -38.75 -19.90
N TYR A 136 3.33 -38.67 -19.86
CA TYR A 136 4.16 -38.33 -21.02
C TYR A 136 4.11 -39.43 -22.08
N TRP A 137 4.18 -40.70 -21.67
CA TRP A 137 4.03 -41.86 -22.56
C TRP A 137 2.61 -41.97 -23.14
N LEU A 138 1.57 -41.77 -22.34
CA LEU A 138 0.18 -41.67 -22.82
C LEU A 138 0.00 -40.56 -23.87
N LYS A 139 0.70 -39.44 -23.69
CA LYS A 139 0.71 -38.32 -24.65
C LYS A 139 1.52 -38.62 -25.92
N SER A 140 2.61 -39.38 -25.84
CA SER A 140 3.48 -39.69 -27.00
C SER A 140 3.01 -40.91 -27.80
N SER A 141 2.43 -41.93 -27.14
CA SER A 141 1.86 -43.12 -27.78
C SER A 141 0.54 -42.85 -28.49
N CYS A 142 -0.20 -41.82 -28.07
CA CYS A 142 -1.36 -41.30 -28.81
C CYS A 142 -0.89 -40.23 -29.80
N GLY A 143 -0.46 -40.66 -31.00
CA GLY A 143 0.04 -39.79 -32.05
C GLY A 143 -0.85 -38.58 -32.39
N ALA A 144 -0.20 -37.57 -32.98
CA ALA A 144 -0.65 -36.21 -33.29
C ALA A 144 -2.02 -36.07 -34.00
N THR A 145 -3.10 -36.34 -33.26
CA THR A 145 -4.45 -35.87 -33.58
C THR A 145 -4.91 -34.99 -32.41
N GLY A 146 -5.47 -33.81 -32.72
CA GLY A 146 -5.78 -32.73 -31.76
C GLY A 146 -6.82 -33.04 -30.69
N ASP A 147 -7.06 -34.31 -30.40
CA ASP A 147 -8.25 -34.84 -29.72
C ASP A 147 -7.93 -35.50 -28.36
N PHE A 148 -6.70 -35.38 -27.85
CA PHE A 148 -6.32 -35.86 -26.51
C PHE A 148 -7.17 -35.23 -25.39
N ARG A 149 -7.53 -33.94 -25.54
CA ARG A 149 -8.46 -33.25 -24.62
C ARG A 149 -9.88 -33.76 -24.70
N ALA A 150 -10.35 -34.19 -25.87
CA ALA A 150 -11.68 -34.78 -26.00
C ALA A 150 -11.67 -36.18 -25.40
N ARG A 151 -10.73 -37.05 -25.80
CA ARG A 151 -10.72 -38.47 -25.41
C ARG A 151 -10.49 -38.74 -23.92
N PHE A 152 -9.71 -37.90 -23.22
CA PHE A 152 -9.52 -38.03 -21.76
C PHE A 152 -10.61 -37.31 -20.93
N ALA A 153 -11.34 -36.35 -21.51
CA ALA A 153 -12.42 -35.63 -20.82
C ALA A 153 -13.73 -36.44 -20.71
N TYR A 154 -13.83 -37.61 -21.35
CA TYR A 154 -15.04 -38.43 -21.41
C TYR A 154 -15.18 -39.49 -20.30
N THR A 155 -14.24 -39.63 -19.36
CA THR A 155 -14.33 -40.65 -18.30
C THR A 155 -15.13 -40.22 -17.07
N LEU A 156 -15.30 -38.92 -16.83
CA LEU A 156 -16.14 -38.37 -15.75
C LEU A 156 -17.05 -37.24 -16.27
N PRO A 157 -18.35 -37.24 -15.95
CA PRO A 157 -19.24 -36.14 -16.30
C PRO A 157 -18.76 -34.79 -15.73
N PHE A 158 -19.12 -33.69 -16.40
CA PHE A 158 -18.65 -32.33 -16.05
C PHE A 158 -18.87 -31.99 -14.57
N ALA A 159 -20.07 -32.24 -14.03
CA ALA A 159 -20.42 -31.87 -12.66
C ALA A 159 -19.57 -32.60 -11.59
N PRO A 160 -19.46 -33.95 -11.58
CA PRO A 160 -18.54 -34.70 -10.70
C PRO A 160 -17.11 -34.19 -10.74
N ARG A 161 -16.59 -33.87 -11.93
CA ARG A 161 -15.23 -33.35 -12.11
C ARG A 161 -15.02 -31.99 -11.43
N GLN A 162 -16.01 -31.08 -11.51
CA GLN A 162 -15.92 -29.78 -10.85
C GLN A 162 -16.12 -29.88 -9.33
N TRP A 163 -16.95 -30.81 -8.85
CA TRP A 163 -17.07 -31.07 -7.40
C TRP A 163 -15.80 -31.65 -6.81
N LEU A 164 -15.19 -32.65 -7.48
CA LEU A 164 -13.89 -33.19 -7.08
C LEU A 164 -12.83 -32.08 -7.02
N LYS A 165 -12.81 -31.20 -8.02
CA LYS A 165 -11.92 -30.03 -8.04
C LYS A 165 -12.14 -29.10 -6.85
N LEU A 166 -13.39 -28.76 -6.51
CA LEU A 166 -13.69 -27.94 -5.33
C LEU A 166 -13.23 -28.62 -4.04
N ALA A 167 -13.38 -29.94 -3.93
CA ALA A 167 -12.89 -30.71 -2.79
C ALA A 167 -11.35 -30.67 -2.70
N LEU A 168 -10.64 -30.85 -3.81
CA LEU A 168 -9.18 -30.75 -3.88
C LEU A 168 -8.68 -29.34 -3.55
N TRP A 169 -9.38 -28.30 -3.99
CA TRP A 169 -9.08 -26.92 -3.61
C TRP A 169 -9.33 -26.66 -2.13
N GLY A 170 -10.42 -27.18 -1.56
CA GLY A 170 -10.68 -27.10 -0.12
C GLY A 170 -9.58 -27.80 0.69
N ALA A 171 -9.17 -29.00 0.27
CA ALA A 171 -8.06 -29.72 0.88
C ALA A 171 -6.73 -28.96 0.75
N ALA A 172 -6.47 -28.32 -0.39
CA ALA A 172 -5.27 -27.50 -0.58
C ALA A 172 -5.24 -26.27 0.33
N VAL A 173 -6.37 -25.57 0.49
CA VAL A 173 -6.49 -24.46 1.44
C VAL A 173 -6.24 -24.96 2.87
N TRP A 174 -6.87 -26.07 3.25
CA TRP A 174 -6.71 -26.66 4.57
C TRP A 174 -5.25 -27.06 4.86
N LEU A 175 -4.59 -27.77 3.94
CA LEU A 175 -3.17 -28.13 4.05
C LEU A 175 -2.27 -26.89 4.15
N GLY A 176 -2.57 -25.84 3.39
CA GLY A 176 -1.82 -24.58 3.47
C GLY A 176 -1.98 -23.88 4.82
N VAL A 177 -3.19 -23.88 5.40
CA VAL A 177 -3.45 -23.32 6.74
C VAL A 177 -2.72 -24.13 7.80
N VAL A 178 -2.74 -25.46 7.70
CA VAL A 178 -1.97 -26.36 8.59
C VAL A 178 -0.48 -26.06 8.48
N ALA A 179 0.06 -25.85 7.27
CA ALA A 179 1.44 -25.45 7.09
C ALA A 179 1.77 -24.14 7.81
N GLY A 180 0.93 -23.11 7.64
CA GLY A 180 1.09 -21.82 8.31
C GLY A 180 1.05 -21.94 9.83
N TYR A 181 0.14 -22.74 10.38
CA TYR A 181 0.07 -23.00 11.82
C TYR A 181 1.35 -23.71 12.32
N THR A 182 1.82 -24.73 11.59
CA THR A 182 3.07 -25.44 11.91
C THR A 182 4.29 -24.51 11.89
N PHE A 183 4.36 -23.55 10.97
CA PHE A 183 5.43 -22.55 10.94
C PHE A 183 5.36 -21.56 12.12
N LEU A 184 4.17 -21.26 12.64
CA LEU A 184 4.00 -20.35 13.76
C LEU A 184 4.27 -21.04 15.11
N GLU A 185 3.72 -22.23 15.32
CA GLU A 185 3.65 -22.89 16.63
C GLU A 185 4.74 -23.95 16.86
N GLY A 186 5.54 -24.28 15.84
CA GLY A 186 6.58 -25.31 15.95
C GLY A 186 7.64 -24.96 17.00
N GLN A 187 7.86 -25.86 17.96
CA GLN A 187 8.90 -25.76 18.99
C GLN A 187 9.95 -26.88 18.80
N PRO A 188 11.26 -26.59 18.80
CA PRO A 188 11.88 -25.27 18.86
C PRO A 188 11.65 -24.46 17.57
N ARG A 189 11.51 -23.14 17.69
CA ARG A 189 11.33 -22.21 16.56
C ARG A 189 12.65 -21.95 15.83
N THR A 190 13.20 -22.99 15.21
CA THR A 190 14.35 -22.89 14.30
C THR A 190 13.89 -23.04 12.85
N GLU A 191 14.68 -22.49 11.94
CA GLU A 191 14.39 -22.58 10.50
C GLU A 191 14.28 -24.03 10.04
N ASP A 192 15.29 -24.84 10.34
CA ASP A 192 15.38 -26.22 9.89
C ASP A 192 14.19 -27.05 10.40
N ALA A 193 13.83 -26.89 11.68
CA ALA A 193 12.72 -27.63 12.28
C ALA A 193 11.37 -27.21 11.68
N GLN A 194 11.13 -25.92 11.53
CA GLN A 194 9.85 -25.41 11.03
C GLN A 194 9.71 -25.64 9.53
N LEU A 195 10.78 -25.45 8.74
CA LEU A 195 10.78 -25.80 7.32
C LEU A 195 10.57 -27.31 7.13
N ALA A 196 11.26 -28.17 7.87
CA ALA A 196 11.07 -29.62 7.77
C ALA A 196 9.63 -30.04 8.09
N ALA A 197 9.00 -29.40 9.09
CA ALA A 197 7.65 -29.74 9.51
C ALA A 197 6.55 -29.13 8.61
N GLY A 198 6.66 -27.85 8.23
CA GLY A 198 5.62 -27.11 7.52
C GLY A 198 5.71 -27.18 5.99
N LEU A 199 6.91 -27.25 5.42
CA LEU A 199 7.12 -27.21 3.97
C LEU A 199 6.44 -28.38 3.22
N PRO A 200 6.40 -29.63 3.73
CA PRO A 200 5.70 -30.72 3.06
C PRO A 200 4.21 -30.43 2.85
N TYR A 201 3.52 -29.88 3.86
CA TYR A 201 2.11 -29.48 3.77
C TYR A 201 1.92 -28.36 2.73
N LEU A 202 2.84 -27.40 2.71
CA LEU A 202 2.84 -26.28 1.80
C LEU A 202 3.00 -26.72 0.32
N LEU A 203 3.97 -27.60 0.06
CA LEU A 203 4.21 -28.18 -1.27
C LEU A 203 3.07 -29.08 -1.71
N ALA A 204 2.49 -29.86 -0.79
CA ALA A 204 1.31 -30.67 -1.05
C ALA A 204 0.11 -29.78 -1.41
N ALA A 205 -0.15 -28.70 -0.67
CA ALA A 205 -1.20 -27.73 -0.96
C ALA A 205 -1.04 -27.12 -2.36
N PHE A 206 0.14 -26.60 -2.68
CA PHE A 206 0.45 -26.02 -3.98
C PHE A 206 0.25 -27.03 -5.12
N SER A 207 0.81 -28.24 -4.96
CA SER A 207 0.75 -29.30 -5.97
C SER A 207 -0.68 -29.80 -6.18
N LEU A 208 -1.44 -29.97 -5.11
CA LEU A 208 -2.84 -30.42 -5.16
C LEU A 208 -3.73 -29.39 -5.85
N TRP A 209 -3.55 -28.11 -5.55
CA TRP A 209 -4.30 -27.03 -6.20
C TRP A 209 -3.96 -26.93 -7.68
N LEU A 210 -2.66 -26.98 -8.02
CA LEU A 210 -2.18 -26.94 -9.40
C LEU A 210 -2.70 -28.14 -10.19
N PHE A 211 -2.63 -29.34 -9.61
CA PHE A 211 -3.19 -30.56 -10.18
C PHE A 211 -4.68 -30.42 -10.45
N ALA A 212 -5.47 -29.97 -9.48
CA ALA A 212 -6.91 -29.76 -9.64
C ALA A 212 -7.22 -28.74 -10.75
N ALA A 213 -6.45 -27.65 -10.83
CA ALA A 213 -6.62 -26.63 -11.86
C ALA A 213 -6.28 -27.16 -13.27
N ILE A 214 -5.25 -28.00 -13.41
CA ILE A 214 -4.85 -28.63 -14.67
C ILE A 214 -5.86 -29.71 -15.08
N PHE A 215 -6.14 -30.65 -14.16
CA PHE A 215 -6.98 -31.82 -14.37
C PHE A 215 -8.43 -31.49 -14.68
N ALA A 216 -8.99 -30.38 -14.17
CA ALA A 216 -10.41 -30.06 -14.34
C ALA A 216 -10.78 -29.23 -15.58
N GLY A 217 -9.83 -28.93 -16.48
CA GLY A 217 -10.10 -28.28 -17.78
C GLY A 217 -10.98 -27.03 -17.65
N ASP A 218 -10.47 -26.01 -16.97
CA ASP A 218 -11.31 -24.97 -16.38
C ASP A 218 -11.62 -23.84 -17.35
N ALA A 219 -12.89 -23.45 -17.49
CA ALA A 219 -13.28 -22.30 -18.31
C ALA A 219 -13.08 -20.91 -17.68
N VAL A 220 -12.69 -20.83 -16.38
CA VAL A 220 -12.37 -19.54 -15.73
C VAL A 220 -11.01 -19.06 -16.25
N TRP A 221 -10.14 -20.05 -16.41
CA TRP A 221 -8.81 -19.93 -16.97
C TRP A 221 -8.77 -20.39 -18.43
N SER A 222 -9.88 -20.75 -19.07
CA SER A 222 -9.92 -20.98 -20.52
C SER A 222 -10.52 -19.77 -21.18
N SER A 223 -9.87 -19.30 -22.23
CA SER A 223 -10.53 -18.44 -23.19
C SER A 223 -11.78 -19.14 -23.72
N THR A 224 -12.98 -18.59 -23.47
CA THR A 224 -13.87 -18.47 -24.63
C THR A 224 -13.05 -17.67 -25.65
N PRO A 225 -12.90 -18.13 -26.90
CA PRO A 225 -12.44 -17.26 -27.97
C PRO A 225 -13.53 -16.19 -28.13
N VAL A 226 -13.54 -15.21 -27.21
CA VAL A 226 -14.02 -13.90 -27.55
C VAL A 226 -13.01 -13.50 -28.60
N ASP A 227 -13.49 -13.44 -29.82
CA ASP A 227 -12.79 -12.90 -30.95
C ASP A 227 -12.07 -11.66 -30.44
N ARG A 228 -10.75 -11.77 -30.19
CA ARG A 228 -9.91 -10.64 -29.80
C ARG A 228 -9.67 -9.79 -31.06
N THR A 229 -10.67 -9.70 -31.94
CA THR A 229 -11.00 -8.49 -32.65
C THR A 229 -11.29 -7.42 -31.59
N PHE A 230 -10.21 -6.93 -30.97
CA PHE A 230 -10.17 -5.56 -30.52
C PHE A 230 -10.80 -4.75 -31.65
N PRO A 231 -11.73 -3.82 -31.37
CA PRO A 231 -12.24 -2.95 -32.41
C PRO A 231 -11.01 -2.41 -33.12
N GLN A 232 -10.83 -2.84 -34.37
CA GLN A 232 -9.83 -2.28 -35.22
C GLN A 232 -10.29 -0.84 -35.31
N TRP A 233 -9.70 0.03 -34.50
CA TRP A 233 -9.83 1.45 -34.70
C TRP A 233 -9.12 1.67 -36.03
N HIS A 234 -9.88 1.51 -37.11
CA HIS A 234 -9.57 2.03 -38.42
C HIS A 234 -9.42 3.52 -38.20
N TRP A 235 -8.18 3.90 -37.94
CA TRP A 235 -7.72 5.24 -38.13
C TRP A 235 -8.04 5.53 -39.60
N ARG A 236 -9.07 6.34 -39.83
CA ARG A 236 -9.09 7.09 -41.06
C ARG A 236 -7.83 7.95 -40.99
N LEU A 237 -6.91 7.73 -41.94
CA LEU A 237 -5.79 8.61 -42.31
C LEU A 237 -6.17 10.11 -42.30
N SER A 238 -7.45 10.44 -42.36
CA SER A 238 -7.98 11.80 -42.34
C SER A 238 -7.91 12.42 -40.94
N ARG A 239 -6.71 12.80 -40.49
CA ARG A 239 -6.38 14.08 -39.80
C ARG A 239 -4.93 14.06 -39.30
N ILE A 240 -3.97 14.16 -40.23
CA ILE A 240 -2.73 14.95 -40.00
C ILE A 240 -3.06 16.45 -40.15
N GLY A 241 -4.27 16.86 -39.73
CA GLY A 241 -4.84 18.18 -39.99
C GLY A 241 -4.93 18.98 -38.71
N ARG A 242 -3.88 19.76 -38.44
CA ARG A 242 -3.71 20.78 -37.39
C ARG A 242 -3.69 20.25 -35.95
N VAL A 243 -2.48 20.07 -35.40
CA VAL A 243 -2.28 20.07 -33.94
C VAL A 243 -2.89 21.38 -33.43
N HIS A 244 -3.83 21.29 -32.49
CA HIS A 244 -4.49 22.49 -31.97
C HIS A 244 -3.43 23.46 -31.42
N PRO A 245 -3.46 24.76 -31.75
CA PRO A 245 -2.40 25.71 -31.39
C PRO A 245 -2.13 25.73 -29.88
N VAL A 246 -3.17 25.57 -29.05
CA VAL A 246 -3.03 25.43 -27.58
C VAL A 246 -2.13 24.26 -27.16
N ARG A 247 -2.14 23.13 -27.87
CA ARG A 247 -1.25 22.00 -27.54
C ARG A 247 0.19 22.29 -27.92
N VAL A 248 0.42 22.94 -29.05
CA VAL A 248 1.77 23.38 -29.47
C VAL A 248 2.30 24.39 -28.46
N PHE A 249 1.48 25.37 -28.09
CA PHE A 249 1.81 26.36 -27.06
C PHE A 249 2.13 25.69 -25.72
N ALA A 250 1.31 24.74 -25.26
CA ALA A 250 1.54 24.02 -24.01
C ALA A 250 2.85 23.19 -24.04
N ILE A 251 3.18 22.55 -25.17
CA ILE A 251 4.44 21.82 -25.36
C ILE A 251 5.64 22.75 -25.24
N ILE A 252 5.57 23.94 -25.86
CA ILE A 252 6.67 24.93 -25.84
C ILE A 252 6.77 25.59 -24.46
N LEU A 253 5.63 25.88 -23.82
CA LEU A 253 5.59 26.56 -22.53
C LEU A 253 6.06 25.66 -21.38
N THR A 254 5.79 24.35 -21.43
CA THR A 254 6.20 23.40 -20.38
C THR A 254 7.70 23.48 -20.02
N PRO A 255 8.66 23.35 -20.96
CA PRO A 255 10.08 23.44 -20.63
C PRO A 255 10.49 24.83 -20.12
N VAL A 256 9.87 25.91 -20.62
CA VAL A 256 10.11 27.27 -20.09
C VAL A 256 9.69 27.34 -18.62
N LEU A 257 8.50 26.84 -18.28
CA LEU A 257 8.04 26.76 -16.90
C LEU A 257 8.93 25.84 -16.06
N MET A 258 9.41 24.72 -16.59
CA MET A 258 10.35 23.83 -15.90
C MET A 258 11.65 24.52 -15.53
N VAL A 259 12.20 25.38 -16.38
CA VAL A 259 13.37 26.21 -16.05
C VAL A 259 13.04 27.19 -14.92
N VAL A 260 11.83 27.79 -14.93
CA VAL A 260 11.38 28.63 -13.81
C VAL A 260 11.27 27.82 -12.53
N VAL A 261 10.66 26.64 -12.56
CA VAL A 261 10.56 25.72 -11.40
C VAL A 261 11.94 25.40 -10.86
N TRP A 262 12.85 24.93 -11.72
CA TRP A 262 14.22 24.56 -11.36
C TRP A 262 14.94 25.67 -10.57
N ASN A 263 14.84 26.91 -11.03
CA ASN A 263 15.48 28.05 -10.38
C ASN A 263 14.73 28.51 -9.13
N GLN A 264 13.39 28.46 -9.14
CA GLN A 264 12.56 28.94 -8.04
C GLN A 264 12.37 27.93 -6.90
N THR A 265 12.77 26.67 -7.09
CA THR A 265 12.83 25.65 -6.05
C THR A 265 14.25 25.40 -5.52
N ALA A 266 15.22 26.23 -5.93
CA ALA A 266 16.57 26.19 -5.38
C ALA A 266 16.57 26.46 -3.86
N PHE A 267 17.60 25.98 -3.17
CA PHE A 267 17.73 26.08 -1.70
C PHE A 267 16.57 25.41 -0.95
N ASN A 268 15.98 24.36 -1.54
CA ASN A 268 14.93 23.55 -0.91
C ASN A 268 13.63 24.31 -0.56
N GLN A 269 13.22 25.33 -1.33
CA GLN A 269 12.03 26.13 -0.98
C GLN A 269 10.98 26.19 -2.09
N PHE A 270 9.71 25.94 -1.78
CA PHE A 270 8.58 26.28 -2.65
C PHE A 270 8.29 27.79 -2.58
N ARG A 271 8.97 28.57 -3.41
CA ARG A 271 8.64 30.00 -3.61
C ARG A 271 7.32 30.14 -4.39
N PRO A 272 6.50 31.18 -4.16
CA PRO A 272 5.20 31.33 -4.82
C PRO A 272 5.28 31.24 -6.36
N ALA A 273 6.25 31.92 -6.97
CA ALA A 273 6.46 31.88 -8.42
C ALA A 273 6.82 30.47 -8.91
N GLY A 274 7.71 29.76 -8.20
CA GLY A 274 8.10 28.39 -8.53
C GLY A 274 6.97 27.39 -8.38
N PHE A 275 6.21 27.49 -7.29
CA PHE A 275 5.05 26.63 -7.05
C PHE A 275 3.99 26.80 -8.13
N TRP A 276 3.61 28.03 -8.47
CA TRP A 276 2.61 28.27 -9.52
C TRP A 276 3.13 27.90 -10.90
N ALA A 277 4.40 28.13 -11.21
CA ALA A 277 5.02 27.64 -12.43
C ALA A 277 5.00 26.10 -12.50
N TRP A 278 5.23 25.44 -11.38
CA TRP A 278 5.17 23.98 -11.26
C TRP A 278 3.75 23.45 -11.51
N VAL A 279 2.75 24.00 -10.82
CA VAL A 279 1.34 23.65 -11.07
C VAL A 279 0.95 23.89 -12.54
N LEU A 280 1.30 25.06 -13.10
CA LEU A 280 0.99 25.40 -14.48
C LEU A 280 1.69 24.45 -15.47
N SER A 281 2.93 24.05 -15.19
CA SER A 281 3.67 23.12 -16.03
C SER A 281 3.03 21.73 -16.07
N ILE A 282 2.50 21.25 -14.93
CA ILE A 282 1.74 20.00 -14.84
C ILE A 282 0.47 20.12 -15.69
N VAL A 283 -0.25 21.23 -15.59
CA VAL A 283 -1.44 21.48 -16.43
C VAL A 283 -1.07 21.51 -17.91
N CYS A 284 0.00 22.22 -18.29
CA CYS A 284 0.47 22.33 -19.67
C CYS A 284 0.88 20.97 -20.25
N ILE A 285 1.66 20.15 -19.54
CA ILE A 285 2.07 18.83 -20.05
C ILE A 285 0.86 17.89 -20.18
N LEU A 286 -0.13 17.99 -19.28
CA LEU A 286 -1.37 17.25 -19.39
C LEU A 286 -2.19 17.72 -20.61
N VAL A 287 -2.34 19.03 -20.83
CA VAL A 287 -3.04 19.57 -22.00
C VAL A 287 -2.35 19.17 -23.32
N ALA A 288 -1.02 19.16 -23.33
CA ALA A 288 -0.21 18.76 -24.47
C ALA A 288 -0.43 17.30 -24.85
N LEU A 289 -0.36 16.38 -23.87
CA LEU A 289 -0.30 14.94 -24.12
C LEU A 289 -1.67 14.24 -24.02
N ALA A 290 -2.64 14.83 -23.31
CA ALA A 290 -3.95 14.23 -23.09
C ALA A 290 -4.67 13.91 -24.42
N PRO A 291 -5.23 12.69 -24.58
CA PRO A 291 -6.11 12.40 -25.70
C PRO A 291 -7.39 13.24 -25.59
N SER A 292 -7.99 13.65 -26.70
CA SER A 292 -9.18 14.54 -26.71
C SER A 292 -10.40 13.98 -25.95
N SER A 293 -10.46 12.66 -25.78
CA SER A 293 -11.49 11.97 -24.99
C SER A 293 -11.22 11.94 -23.48
N TRP A 294 -10.05 12.43 -23.04
CA TRP A 294 -9.63 12.46 -21.64
C TRP A 294 -9.24 13.90 -21.29
N SER A 295 -10.00 14.56 -20.43
CA SER A 295 -9.58 15.85 -19.88
C SER A 295 -9.93 15.97 -18.40
N PRO A 296 -9.06 16.60 -17.58
CA PRO A 296 -9.39 16.93 -16.20
C PRO A 296 -10.67 17.75 -16.08
N LEU A 297 -10.94 18.62 -17.07
CA LEU A 297 -12.15 19.43 -17.16
C LEU A 297 -13.43 18.59 -17.32
N VAL A 298 -13.37 17.42 -17.96
CA VAL A 298 -14.52 16.50 -18.05
C VAL A 298 -14.79 15.83 -16.69
N LEU A 299 -13.74 15.54 -15.90
CA LEU A 299 -13.91 15.06 -14.52
C LEU A 299 -14.51 16.15 -13.63
N GLY A 300 -14.00 17.38 -13.72
CA GLY A 300 -14.56 18.55 -13.04
C GLY A 300 -16.02 18.81 -13.42
N ARG A 301 -16.36 18.74 -14.71
CA ARG A 301 -17.76 18.83 -15.17
C ARG A 301 -18.65 17.70 -14.66
N ARG A 302 -18.13 16.47 -14.52
CA ARG A 302 -18.87 15.34 -13.94
C ARG A 302 -19.10 15.50 -12.44
N LEU A 303 -18.12 16.05 -11.71
CA LEU A 303 -18.27 16.37 -10.28
C LEU A 303 -19.21 17.55 -10.07
N LEU A 304 -19.09 18.61 -10.88
CA LEU A 304 -20.03 19.73 -10.88
C LEU A 304 -21.44 19.31 -11.31
N ALA A 305 -21.58 18.28 -12.16
CA ALA A 305 -22.89 17.71 -12.50
C ALA A 305 -23.53 16.94 -11.34
N LEU A 306 -22.79 16.62 -10.26
CA LEU A 306 -23.38 16.14 -9.00
C LEU A 306 -24.02 17.29 -8.20
N TRP A 307 -23.68 18.53 -8.54
CA TRP A 307 -24.17 19.77 -7.93
C TRP A 307 -24.81 20.68 -9.01
N PRO A 308 -25.95 20.28 -9.59
CA PRO A 308 -26.64 21.07 -10.61
C PRO A 308 -26.99 22.48 -10.09
N ALA A 309 -27.14 23.43 -11.02
CA ALA A 309 -27.44 24.83 -10.73
C ALA A 309 -28.77 25.03 -9.98
N ASP A 310 -29.61 23.99 -9.92
CA ASP A 310 -30.85 23.94 -9.15
C ASP A 310 -30.62 23.66 -7.63
N GLY A 311 -29.37 23.46 -7.20
CA GLY A 311 -28.99 23.26 -5.80
C GLY A 311 -29.38 21.90 -5.21
N SER A 312 -29.99 21.01 -6.00
CA SER A 312 -30.40 19.69 -5.55
C SER A 312 -29.28 18.66 -5.79
N PRO A 313 -28.63 18.08 -4.76
CA PRO A 313 -27.63 17.05 -4.98
C PRO A 313 -28.31 15.81 -5.59
N ARG A 314 -28.03 15.52 -6.87
CA ARG A 314 -28.55 14.32 -7.55
C ARG A 314 -27.72 13.09 -7.18
N LEU A 315 -27.59 12.80 -5.89
CA LEU A 315 -26.95 11.58 -5.41
C LEU A 315 -28.01 10.48 -5.30
N CYS A 316 -28.24 9.75 -6.39
CA CYS A 316 -29.10 8.56 -6.31
C CYS A 316 -28.23 7.33 -6.01
N LEU A 317 -28.20 6.93 -4.74
CA LEU A 317 -27.49 5.75 -4.28
C LEU A 317 -28.29 4.51 -4.72
N ARG A 318 -27.75 3.78 -5.71
CA ARG A 318 -28.30 2.47 -6.10
C ARG A 318 -27.69 1.40 -5.22
N PHE A 319 -28.47 0.88 -4.28
CA PHE A 319 -28.06 -0.22 -3.42
C PHE A 319 -28.15 -1.54 -4.20
N SER A 320 -27.00 -2.04 -4.64
CA SER A 320 -26.83 -3.40 -5.12
C SER A 320 -26.20 -4.25 -4.01
N TRP A 321 -26.36 -5.57 -4.05
CA TRP A 321 -25.69 -6.47 -3.10
C TRP A 321 -24.16 -6.23 -3.05
N LYS A 322 -23.55 -5.87 -4.18
CA LYS A 322 -22.12 -5.52 -4.26
C LYS A 322 -21.80 -4.24 -3.51
N THR A 323 -22.66 -3.22 -3.63
CA THR A 323 -22.53 -1.97 -2.89
C THR A 323 -22.66 -2.22 -1.39
N THR A 324 -23.62 -3.07 -0.98
CA THR A 324 -23.79 -3.44 0.43
C THR A 324 -22.57 -4.16 0.98
N ILE A 325 -22.05 -5.19 0.29
CA ILE A 325 -20.85 -5.91 0.72
C ILE A 325 -19.64 -4.99 0.76
N PHE A 326 -19.47 -4.12 -0.25
CA PHE A 326 -18.41 -3.12 -0.28
C PHE A 326 -18.45 -2.21 0.96
N VAL A 327 -19.63 -1.70 1.32
CA VAL A 327 -19.81 -0.84 2.51
C VAL A 327 -19.55 -1.63 3.79
N VAL A 328 -20.03 -2.87 3.90
CA VAL A 328 -19.75 -3.74 5.07
C VAL A 328 -18.25 -3.96 5.23
N ILE A 329 -17.53 -4.30 4.15
CA ILE A 329 -16.07 -4.47 4.21
C ILE A 329 -15.38 -3.17 4.62
N LEU A 330 -15.82 -2.03 4.08
CA LEU A 330 -15.28 -0.73 4.44
C LEU A 330 -15.48 -0.44 5.93
N LEU A 331 -16.68 -0.69 6.46
CA LEU A 331 -16.99 -0.52 7.88
C LEU A 331 -16.17 -1.45 8.77
N VAL A 332 -16.01 -2.73 8.39
CA VAL A 332 -15.12 -3.66 9.10
C VAL A 332 -13.68 -3.14 9.11
N GLY A 333 -13.17 -2.67 7.96
CA GLY A 333 -11.84 -2.09 7.87
C GLY A 333 -11.65 -0.82 8.70
N ILE A 334 -12.69 0.02 8.80
CA ILE A 334 -12.72 1.22 9.66
C ILE A 334 -12.70 0.82 11.13
N VAL A 335 -13.61 -0.08 11.55
CA VAL A 335 -13.69 -0.56 12.94
C VAL A 335 -12.37 -1.21 13.35
N PHE A 336 -11.77 -2.04 12.50
CA PHE A 336 -10.49 -2.70 12.78
C PHE A 336 -9.31 -1.72 12.88
N ARG A 337 -9.41 -0.49 12.35
CA ARG A 337 -8.36 0.55 12.48
C ARG A 337 -8.62 1.52 13.63
N LEU A 338 -9.88 1.71 14.00
CA LEU A 338 -10.30 2.63 15.06
C LEU A 338 -10.54 1.94 16.40
N HIS A 339 -10.58 0.61 16.44
CA HIS A 339 -10.67 -0.12 17.69
C HIS A 339 -9.43 0.16 18.54
N ASP A 340 -9.68 0.51 19.80
CA ASP A 340 -8.69 0.93 20.80
C ASP A 340 -7.75 2.06 20.34
N PHE A 341 -8.29 3.00 19.54
CA PHE A 341 -7.48 4.03 18.88
C PHE A 341 -6.63 4.87 19.85
N GLY A 342 -7.14 5.15 21.04
CA GLY A 342 -6.48 6.00 22.03
C GLY A 342 -5.44 5.30 22.91
N GLN A 343 -5.29 3.97 22.82
CA GLN A 343 -4.35 3.22 23.66
C GLN A 343 -3.29 2.43 22.89
N MET A 344 -3.39 2.31 21.56
CA MET A 344 -2.49 1.46 20.79
C MET A 344 -2.15 1.97 19.37
N PRO A 345 -0.90 2.34 19.05
CA PRO A 345 0.27 2.29 19.92
C PRO A 345 0.19 3.33 21.06
N PRO A 346 0.57 2.96 22.29
CA PRO A 346 0.43 3.84 23.46
C PRO A 346 1.43 4.98 23.50
N GLN A 347 2.61 4.82 22.88
CA GLN A 347 3.74 5.73 23.03
C GLN A 347 4.20 6.25 21.69
N MET A 348 4.49 7.55 21.65
CA MET A 348 5.15 8.20 20.54
C MET A 348 6.61 7.72 20.42
N THR A 349 7.16 7.78 19.20
CA THR A 349 8.57 7.48 18.93
C THR A 349 9.29 8.70 18.39
N SER A 350 10.62 8.65 18.29
CA SER A 350 11.40 9.77 17.76
C SER A 350 10.94 10.16 16.35
N ASP A 351 10.59 9.20 15.49
CA ASP A 351 10.10 9.47 14.13
C ASP A 351 8.80 10.27 14.12
N HIS A 352 7.88 9.98 15.03
CA HIS A 352 6.62 10.71 15.17
C HIS A 352 6.86 12.15 15.62
N LYS A 353 7.67 12.34 16.68
CA LYS A 353 8.08 13.65 17.18
C LYS A 353 8.67 14.51 16.08
N GLU A 354 9.68 13.98 15.37
CA GLU A 354 10.34 14.68 14.28
C GLU A 354 9.37 15.03 13.15
N LYS A 355 8.30 14.26 12.94
CA LYS A 355 7.29 14.56 11.91
C LYS A 355 6.32 15.65 12.36
N ILE A 356 5.91 15.63 13.63
CA ILE A 356 5.04 16.66 14.20
C ILE A 356 5.77 18.00 14.18
N LEU A 357 7.04 18.03 14.58
CA LEU A 357 7.87 19.24 14.53
C LEU A 357 8.06 19.74 13.08
N ASP A 358 8.31 18.83 12.13
CA ASP A 358 8.37 19.21 10.71
C ASP A 358 7.05 19.79 10.18
N ALA A 359 5.92 19.19 10.56
CA ALA A 359 4.60 19.69 10.18
C ALA A 359 4.28 21.03 10.86
N GLN A 360 4.72 21.25 12.10
CA GLN A 360 4.62 22.55 12.76
C GLN A 360 5.42 23.61 12.00
N ARG A 361 6.65 23.31 11.58
CA ARG A 361 7.44 24.25 10.76
C ARG A 361 6.70 24.67 9.50
N VAL A 362 5.91 23.79 8.89
CA VAL A 362 5.05 24.14 7.75
C VAL A 362 3.94 25.14 8.14
N LEU A 363 3.30 24.96 9.29
CA LEU A 363 2.34 25.93 9.82
C LEU A 363 3.00 27.29 10.11
N ASP A 364 4.22 27.28 10.62
CA ASP A 364 5.01 28.48 10.91
C ASP A 364 5.52 29.18 9.63
N GLY A 365 5.27 28.60 8.46
CA GLY A 365 5.54 29.20 7.16
C GLY A 365 6.70 28.58 6.38
N SER A 366 7.30 27.48 6.86
CA SER A 366 8.27 26.70 6.09
C SER A 366 7.61 26.12 4.83
N ARG A 367 8.37 26.14 3.74
CA ARG A 367 7.93 25.67 2.43
C ARG A 367 8.93 24.69 1.83
N ASP A 368 9.52 23.86 2.69
CA ASP A 368 10.55 22.90 2.29
C ASP A 368 10.02 21.93 1.22
N VAL A 369 10.83 21.66 0.19
CA VAL A 369 10.52 20.65 -0.83
C VAL A 369 10.75 19.24 -0.28
N PHE A 370 11.82 19.10 0.49
CA PHE A 370 12.23 17.88 1.18
C PHE A 370 12.69 18.21 2.60
N PHE A 371 12.35 17.37 3.56
CA PHE A 371 12.62 17.64 4.98
C PHE A 371 13.87 16.87 5.41
N MET A 372 14.99 17.58 5.56
CA MET A 372 16.31 16.95 5.83
C MET A 372 16.42 16.30 7.22
N ASN A 373 15.63 16.75 8.19
CA ASN A 373 15.64 16.23 9.56
C ASN A 373 15.38 14.71 9.59
N ASN A 374 16.01 14.04 10.55
CA ASN A 374 15.89 12.61 10.80
C ASN A 374 16.09 11.78 9.51
N GLY A 375 17.25 11.95 8.89
CA GLY A 375 17.67 11.14 7.75
C GLY A 375 16.96 11.41 6.43
N GLY A 376 16.29 12.55 6.28
CA GLY A 376 15.61 12.93 5.04
C GLY A 376 14.22 12.30 4.86
N ARG A 377 13.21 13.13 4.58
CA ARG A 377 11.81 12.73 4.43
C ARG A 377 11.09 13.51 3.32
N GLU A 378 10.31 12.79 2.55
CA GLU A 378 9.48 13.31 1.47
C GLU A 378 8.29 14.10 2.04
N GLY A 379 8.00 15.26 1.45
CA GLY A 379 7.23 16.31 2.12
C GLY A 379 5.71 16.12 2.21
N PHE A 380 5.08 15.23 1.42
CA PHE A 380 3.61 15.21 1.30
C PHE A 380 2.90 15.13 2.66
N GLN A 381 3.32 14.23 3.54
CA GLN A 381 2.62 13.99 4.80
C GLN A 381 2.83 15.13 5.83
N MET A 382 3.91 15.91 5.71
CA MET A 382 4.15 17.09 6.55
C MET A 382 3.14 18.19 6.21
N TYR A 383 2.96 18.46 4.91
CA TYR A 383 1.93 19.40 4.46
C TYR A 383 0.51 18.89 4.77
N ALA A 384 0.26 17.58 4.60
CA ALA A 384 -1.03 16.98 4.93
C ALA A 384 -1.34 17.10 6.43
N MET A 385 -0.37 16.83 7.30
CA MET A 385 -0.51 16.98 8.75
C MET A 385 -0.73 18.44 9.16
N ALA A 386 0.03 19.37 8.57
CA ALA A 386 -0.17 20.80 8.80
C ALA A 386 -1.59 21.25 8.44
N LEU A 387 -2.10 20.86 7.27
CA LEU A 387 -3.48 21.16 6.90
C LEU A 387 -4.50 20.47 7.82
N PHE A 388 -4.28 19.19 8.15
CA PHE A 388 -5.19 18.41 8.97
C PHE A 388 -5.31 18.93 10.40
N SER A 389 -4.20 19.42 10.97
CA SER A 389 -4.15 19.99 12.32
C SER A 389 -4.99 21.26 12.48
N GLN A 390 -5.36 21.94 11.38
CA GLN A 390 -6.21 23.12 11.39
C GLN A 390 -7.72 22.80 11.42
N LEU A 391 -8.10 21.52 11.31
CA LEU A 391 -9.50 21.12 11.43
C LEU A 391 -10.00 21.24 12.88
N PRO A 392 -11.29 21.56 13.09
CA PRO A 392 -11.85 21.66 14.44
C PRO A 392 -11.61 20.37 15.26
N GLY A 393 -11.07 20.53 16.46
CA GLY A 393 -10.75 19.41 17.36
C GLY A 393 -9.48 18.63 17.00
N GLN A 394 -8.70 19.08 16.01
CA GLN A 394 -7.38 18.55 15.70
C GLN A 394 -6.28 19.51 16.17
N GLY A 395 -5.05 19.02 16.22
CA GLY A 395 -3.86 19.80 16.55
C GLY A 395 -2.57 19.05 16.19
N MET A 396 -1.42 19.62 16.53
CA MET A 396 -0.11 18.98 16.34
C MET A 396 0.15 17.93 17.42
N THR A 397 -0.65 16.86 17.40
CA THR A 397 -0.61 15.77 18.38
C THR A 397 -0.34 14.43 17.72
N HIS A 398 0.17 13.49 18.51
CA HIS A 398 0.33 12.10 18.08
C HIS A 398 -1.02 11.48 17.65
N HIS A 399 -2.10 11.79 18.37
CA HIS A 399 -3.46 11.36 18.02
C HIS A 399 -3.89 11.81 16.62
N SER A 400 -3.72 13.08 16.29
CA SER A 400 -4.08 13.63 14.97
C SER A 400 -3.20 13.04 13.85
N LEU A 401 -1.92 12.79 14.12
CA LEU A 401 -1.01 12.13 13.17
C LEU A 401 -1.45 10.68 12.87
N MET A 402 -1.83 9.92 13.90
CA MET A 402 -2.40 8.57 13.72
C MET A 402 -3.72 8.62 12.93
N LEU A 403 -4.57 9.61 13.18
CA LEU A 403 -5.89 9.69 12.56
C LEU A 403 -5.75 9.97 11.06
N LEU A 404 -4.84 10.87 10.69
CA LEU A 404 -4.49 11.14 9.30
C LEU A 404 -4.02 9.86 8.59
N ALA A 405 -3.09 9.09 9.19
CA ALA A 405 -2.61 7.85 8.60
C ALA A 405 -3.71 6.77 8.48
N VAL A 406 -4.63 6.69 9.45
CA VAL A 406 -5.80 5.81 9.35
C VAL A 406 -6.70 6.22 8.18
N ILE A 407 -6.96 7.51 7.98
CA ILE A 407 -7.72 8.01 6.82
C ILE A 407 -7.03 7.63 5.51
N GLU A 408 -5.72 7.87 5.41
CA GLU A 408 -4.90 7.48 4.25
C GLU A 408 -5.03 5.96 3.95
N SER A 409 -5.02 5.14 5.00
CA SER A 409 -5.18 3.69 4.87
C SER A 409 -6.58 3.24 4.46
N ILE A 410 -7.64 3.95 4.89
CA ILE A 410 -9.03 3.67 4.53
C ILE A 410 -9.25 3.97 3.06
N ILE A 411 -8.61 5.02 2.51
CA ILE A 411 -8.62 5.36 1.09
C ILE A 411 -7.99 4.24 0.23
N THR A 412 -7.04 3.47 0.76
CA THR A 412 -6.47 2.32 0.04
C THR A 412 -7.50 1.24 -0.26
N LEU A 413 -8.49 1.01 0.61
CA LEU A 413 -9.51 -0.04 0.45
C LEU A 413 -10.36 0.08 -0.85
N PRO A 414 -10.99 1.23 -1.17
CA PRO A 414 -11.68 1.42 -2.46
C PRO A 414 -10.74 1.31 -3.66
N ILE A 415 -9.48 1.72 -3.50
CA ILE A 415 -8.49 1.66 -4.59
C ILE A 415 -8.10 0.23 -4.91
N VAL A 416 -7.92 -0.65 -3.92
CA VAL A 416 -7.65 -2.06 -4.21
C VAL A 416 -8.86 -2.79 -4.77
N PHE A 417 -10.08 -2.41 -4.37
CA PHE A 417 -11.29 -2.87 -5.05
C PHE A 417 -11.28 -2.50 -6.55
N TRP A 418 -10.89 -1.26 -6.88
CA TRP A 418 -10.73 -0.83 -8.27
C TRP A 418 -9.60 -1.57 -9.00
N LEU A 419 -8.49 -1.87 -8.32
CA LEU A 419 -7.38 -2.66 -8.85
C LEU A 419 -7.84 -4.07 -9.25
N GLY A 420 -8.62 -4.75 -8.41
CA GLY A 420 -9.21 -6.06 -8.73
C GLY A 420 -10.03 -6.05 -10.03
N ARG A 421 -10.79 -4.97 -10.27
CA ARG A 421 -11.50 -4.77 -11.56
C ARG A 421 -10.54 -4.61 -12.73
N GLN A 422 -9.38 -3.98 -12.54
CA GLN A 422 -8.40 -3.82 -13.61
C GLN A 422 -7.74 -5.16 -13.96
N VAL A 423 -7.51 -6.04 -12.97
CA VAL A 423 -6.94 -7.38 -13.16
C VAL A 423 -7.85 -8.27 -14.01
N MET A 424 -9.18 -8.20 -13.87
CA MET A 424 -10.08 -8.99 -14.73
C MET A 424 -10.47 -8.29 -16.05
N GLY A 425 -10.39 -6.96 -16.09
CA GLY A 425 -10.72 -6.17 -17.27
C GLY A 425 -12.23 -5.95 -17.46
N ARG A 426 -12.58 -5.19 -18.50
CA ARG A 426 -13.96 -4.72 -18.74
C ARG A 426 -14.92 -5.80 -19.23
N ASP A 427 -14.39 -6.87 -19.81
CA ASP A 427 -15.20 -7.93 -20.42
C ASP A 427 -15.74 -8.89 -19.36
N GLN A 428 -15.05 -9.00 -18.22
CA GLN A 428 -15.44 -9.85 -17.10
C GLN A 428 -15.81 -9.02 -15.86
N ARG A 429 -16.75 -8.07 -16.02
CA ARG A 429 -17.11 -7.11 -14.96
C ARG A 429 -17.48 -7.77 -13.63
N GLU A 430 -18.30 -8.82 -13.68
CA GLU A 430 -18.72 -9.53 -12.46
C GLU A 430 -17.54 -10.23 -11.78
N ALA A 431 -16.60 -10.79 -12.55
CA ALA A 431 -15.37 -11.37 -12.01
C ALA A 431 -14.48 -10.31 -11.36
N GLY A 432 -14.33 -9.15 -12.02
CA GLY A 432 -13.57 -8.03 -11.48
C GLY A 432 -14.19 -7.45 -10.21
N ASP A 433 -15.53 -7.40 -10.12
CA ASP A 433 -16.23 -7.00 -8.90
C ASP A 433 -15.97 -7.99 -7.76
N ILE A 434 -16.11 -9.30 -8.02
CA ILE A 434 -15.88 -10.35 -7.02
C ILE A 434 -14.42 -10.34 -6.56
N LEU A 435 -13.47 -10.27 -7.50
CA LEU A 435 -12.04 -10.19 -7.20
C LEU A 435 -11.72 -8.95 -6.35
N GLY A 436 -12.27 -7.80 -6.73
CA GLY A 436 -12.11 -6.56 -5.98
C GLY A 436 -12.67 -6.64 -4.56
N LEU A 437 -13.85 -7.25 -4.37
CA LEU A 437 -14.45 -7.41 -3.04
C LEU A 437 -13.62 -8.35 -2.16
N ILE A 438 -13.15 -9.48 -2.71
CA ILE A 438 -12.28 -10.42 -1.99
C ILE A 438 -10.96 -9.73 -1.57
N LEU A 439 -10.32 -9.04 -2.52
CA LEU A 439 -9.09 -8.28 -2.30
C LEU A 439 -9.26 -7.23 -1.20
N MET A 440 -10.34 -6.44 -1.28
CA MET A 440 -10.66 -5.43 -0.28
C MET A 440 -10.94 -6.06 1.09
N ALA A 441 -11.63 -7.21 1.15
CA ALA A 441 -11.95 -7.90 2.40
C ALA A 441 -10.70 -8.43 3.10
N LEU A 442 -9.80 -9.08 2.37
CA LEU A 442 -8.52 -9.58 2.90
C LEU A 442 -7.64 -8.42 3.40
N LEU A 443 -7.54 -7.33 2.64
CA LEU A 443 -6.74 -6.17 3.05
C LEU A 443 -7.37 -5.39 4.23
N ALA A 444 -8.70 -5.37 4.31
CA ALA A 444 -9.41 -4.70 5.40
C ALA A 444 -9.05 -5.29 6.77
N VAL A 445 -8.83 -6.60 6.84
CA VAL A 445 -8.52 -7.36 8.07
C VAL A 445 -7.03 -7.74 8.21
N SER A 446 -6.16 -7.21 7.36
CA SER A 446 -4.72 -7.53 7.37
C SER A 446 -3.98 -6.86 8.53
N TYR A 447 -3.26 -7.66 9.32
CA TYR A 447 -2.30 -7.18 10.33
C TYR A 447 -1.22 -6.30 9.71
N TRP A 448 -0.54 -6.76 8.64
CA TRP A 448 0.57 -6.02 8.04
C TRP A 448 0.17 -4.61 7.59
N HIS A 449 -0.99 -4.48 6.93
CA HIS A 449 -1.50 -3.17 6.55
C HIS A 449 -1.97 -2.36 7.77
N LEU A 450 -2.60 -3.00 8.78
CA LEU A 450 -3.01 -2.32 10.01
C LEU A 450 -1.82 -1.76 10.78
N ALA A 451 -0.76 -2.55 10.98
CA ALA A 451 0.44 -2.16 11.70
C ALA A 451 1.10 -0.93 11.07
N ILE A 452 1.26 -0.92 9.75
CA ILE A 452 1.77 0.25 9.02
C ILE A 452 0.83 1.46 9.11
N SER A 453 -0.49 1.24 9.14
CA SER A 453 -1.48 2.32 9.24
C SER A 453 -1.43 3.00 10.60
N ARG A 454 -1.38 2.20 11.67
CA ARG A 454 -1.36 2.66 13.07
C ARG A 454 0.00 3.16 13.52
N LEU A 455 1.07 2.76 12.82
CA LEU A 455 2.40 3.33 12.96
C LEU A 455 2.46 4.81 12.56
N ALA A 456 1.43 5.39 11.92
CA ALA A 456 1.34 6.83 11.68
C ALA A 456 2.53 7.48 10.95
N LEU A 457 3.25 6.67 10.17
CA LEU A 457 4.36 7.07 9.33
C LEU A 457 3.92 7.10 7.86
N ARG A 458 4.71 7.81 7.04
CA ARG A 458 4.44 8.04 5.59
C ARG A 458 4.40 6.77 4.75
N ILE A 459 4.83 5.65 5.32
CA ILE A 459 4.85 4.32 4.73
C ILE A 459 3.44 3.91 4.25
N VAL A 460 2.38 4.31 4.97
CA VAL A 460 0.97 3.97 4.67
C VAL A 460 0.49 4.44 3.28
N LEU A 461 1.18 5.41 2.68
CA LEU A 461 0.88 5.91 1.33
C LEU A 461 1.42 5.00 0.23
N THR A 462 2.41 4.16 0.52
CA THR A 462 3.07 3.29 -0.48
C THR A 462 2.10 2.25 -1.06
N PRO A 463 1.28 1.54 -0.26
CA PRO A 463 0.24 0.64 -0.80
C PRO A 463 -0.77 1.37 -1.69
N LEU A 464 -1.17 2.59 -1.32
CA LEU A 464 -2.10 3.41 -2.11
C LEU A 464 -1.52 3.75 -3.49
N VAL A 465 -0.30 4.29 -3.51
CA VAL A 465 0.42 4.62 -4.75
C VAL A 465 0.68 3.37 -5.58
N GLY A 466 1.12 2.28 -4.95
CA GLY A 466 1.39 1.00 -5.59
C GLY A 466 0.15 0.40 -6.25
N ALA A 467 -1.01 0.45 -5.58
CA ALA A 467 -2.26 -0.06 -6.12
C ALA A 467 -2.76 0.77 -7.31
N LEU A 468 -2.68 2.10 -7.22
CA LEU A 468 -3.01 3.00 -8.34
C LEU A 468 -2.11 2.75 -9.54
N LEU A 469 -0.78 2.72 -9.32
CA LEU A 469 0.19 2.55 -10.38
C LEU A 469 0.05 1.19 -11.04
N LEU A 470 -0.03 0.10 -10.27
CA LEU A 470 -0.24 -1.25 -10.79
C LEU A 470 -1.53 -1.34 -11.61
N GLY A 471 -2.62 -0.73 -11.13
CA GLY A 471 -3.90 -0.73 -11.85
C GLY A 471 -3.85 0.02 -13.17
N PHE A 472 -3.16 1.16 -13.25
CA PHE A 472 -2.94 1.88 -14.51
C PHE A 472 -1.97 1.15 -15.43
N LEU A 473 -0.91 0.53 -14.91
CA LEU A 473 0.00 -0.29 -15.70
C LEU A 473 -0.70 -1.50 -16.33
N ILE A 474 -1.56 -2.20 -15.58
CA ILE A 474 -2.37 -3.30 -16.11
C ILE A 474 -3.25 -2.82 -17.28
N ARG A 475 -3.90 -1.67 -17.15
CA ARG A 475 -4.69 -1.07 -18.23
C ARG A 475 -3.83 -0.66 -19.42
N ALA A 476 -2.68 -0.05 -19.14
CA ALA A 476 -1.70 0.40 -20.13
C ALA A 476 -1.18 -0.78 -20.97
N MET A 477 -0.82 -1.90 -20.34
CA MET A 477 -0.38 -3.13 -21.01
C MET A 477 -1.48 -3.80 -21.84
N ARG A 478 -2.74 -3.76 -21.39
CA ARG A 478 -3.84 -4.40 -22.12
C ARG A 478 -4.37 -3.57 -23.28
N HIS A 479 -4.44 -2.26 -23.08
CA HIS A 479 -5.15 -1.37 -24.00
C HIS A 479 -4.23 -0.43 -24.78
N ASN A 480 -2.97 -0.26 -24.37
CA ASN A 480 -2.00 0.64 -24.97
C ASN A 480 -2.57 2.05 -25.24
N ARG A 481 -3.29 2.61 -24.25
CA ARG A 481 -3.91 3.93 -24.35
C ARG A 481 -3.05 4.98 -23.67
N ARG A 482 -2.82 6.10 -24.36
CA ARG A 482 -2.09 7.28 -23.82
C ARG A 482 -2.59 7.73 -22.45
N ALA A 483 -3.91 7.75 -22.24
CA ALA A 483 -4.50 8.18 -20.97
C ALA A 483 -4.07 7.30 -19.79
N ASP A 484 -3.89 5.99 -20.00
CA ASP A 484 -3.47 5.08 -18.92
C ASP A 484 -1.99 5.31 -18.55
N PHE A 485 -1.14 5.60 -19.54
CA PHE A 485 0.27 5.98 -19.33
C PHE A 485 0.43 7.35 -18.67
N ILE A 486 -0.37 8.34 -19.06
CA ILE A 486 -0.38 9.67 -18.43
C ILE A 486 -0.84 9.57 -16.97
N ALA A 487 -1.89 8.78 -16.69
CA ALA A 487 -2.35 8.54 -15.33
C ALA A 487 -1.30 7.81 -14.48
N ALA A 488 -0.61 6.81 -15.05
CA ALA A 488 0.53 6.18 -14.38
C ALA A 488 1.67 7.16 -14.11
N GLY A 489 1.96 8.08 -15.04
CA GLY A 489 2.98 9.12 -14.87
C GLY A 489 2.63 10.14 -13.78
N LEU A 490 1.35 10.50 -13.66
CA LEU A 490 0.83 11.32 -12.56
C LEU A 490 1.02 10.63 -11.21
N VAL A 491 0.64 9.36 -11.11
CA VAL A 491 0.76 8.57 -9.88
C VAL A 491 2.22 8.37 -9.50
N LEU A 492 3.10 8.05 -10.45
CA LEU A 492 4.53 7.86 -10.18
C LEU A 492 5.20 9.18 -9.76
N GLY A 493 4.97 10.26 -10.51
CA GLY A 493 5.58 11.56 -10.23
C GLY A 493 5.18 12.11 -8.87
N PHE A 494 3.89 12.00 -8.51
CA PHE A 494 3.41 12.40 -7.19
C PHE A 494 3.83 11.43 -6.08
N GLY A 495 3.84 10.12 -6.36
CA GLY A 495 4.22 9.08 -5.41
C GLY A 495 5.66 9.23 -4.90
N LEU A 496 6.56 9.82 -5.69
CA LEU A 496 7.93 10.13 -5.26
C LEU A 496 7.99 11.16 -4.12
N TYR A 497 6.90 11.87 -3.81
CA TYR A 497 6.77 12.76 -2.65
C TYR A 497 6.16 12.08 -1.41
N THR A 498 5.86 10.78 -1.45
CA THR A 498 5.21 10.09 -0.32
C THR A 498 6.20 9.27 0.50
N TYR A 499 6.89 8.31 -0.11
CA TYR A 499 7.79 7.40 0.59
C TYR A 499 8.96 6.93 -0.26
N GLN A 500 10.11 6.69 0.39
CA GLN A 500 11.36 6.32 -0.27
C GLN A 500 11.25 5.02 -1.09
N ALA A 501 10.45 4.03 -0.64
CA ALA A 501 10.30 2.77 -1.38
C ALA A 501 9.61 2.97 -2.76
N VAL A 502 8.91 4.10 -2.97
CA VAL A 502 8.34 4.46 -4.28
C VAL A 502 9.42 4.66 -5.33
N ARG A 503 10.66 4.96 -4.94
CA ARG A 503 11.82 5.07 -5.85
C ARG A 503 12.11 3.77 -6.62
N MET A 504 11.60 2.61 -6.17
CA MET A 504 11.69 1.33 -6.88
C MET A 504 10.60 1.14 -7.94
N MET A 505 9.51 1.91 -7.89
CA MET A 505 8.38 1.78 -8.83
C MET A 505 8.71 2.10 -10.31
N PRO A 506 9.69 2.96 -10.67
CA PRO A 506 10.15 3.06 -12.06
C PRO A 506 10.58 1.71 -12.65
N VAL A 507 11.22 0.83 -11.86
CA VAL A 507 11.60 -0.52 -12.29
C VAL A 507 10.36 -1.36 -12.62
N MET A 508 9.30 -1.24 -11.81
CA MET A 508 8.00 -1.88 -12.10
C MET A 508 7.36 -1.35 -13.39
N VAL A 509 7.46 -0.05 -13.69
CA VAL A 509 6.99 0.52 -14.97
C VAL A 509 7.76 -0.08 -16.15
N LEU A 510 9.08 -0.14 -16.06
CA LEU A 510 9.94 -0.72 -17.11
C LEU A 510 9.62 -2.21 -17.31
N ALA A 511 9.43 -2.97 -16.23
CA ALA A 511 9.03 -4.37 -16.28
C ALA A 511 7.67 -4.54 -16.97
N ALA A 512 6.66 -3.76 -16.59
CA ALA A 512 5.32 -3.82 -17.19
C ALA A 512 5.34 -3.51 -18.70
N VAL A 513 6.01 -2.43 -19.11
CA VAL A 513 6.10 -2.04 -20.52
C VAL A 513 6.98 -3.01 -21.31
N GLY A 514 8.09 -3.47 -20.73
CA GLY A 514 8.97 -4.48 -21.32
C GLY A 514 8.23 -5.78 -21.60
N ILE A 515 7.49 -6.30 -20.61
CA ILE A 515 6.61 -7.48 -20.81
C ILE A 515 5.59 -7.22 -21.92
N ALA A 516 4.95 -6.05 -21.96
CA ALA A 516 3.95 -5.74 -22.99
C ALA A 516 4.55 -5.65 -24.41
N ILE A 517 5.76 -5.11 -24.54
CA ILE A 517 6.53 -5.08 -25.79
C ILE A 517 6.91 -6.51 -26.21
N LEU A 518 7.45 -7.31 -25.28
CA LEU A 518 7.78 -8.72 -25.53
C LEU A 518 6.54 -9.52 -25.95
N TRP A 519 5.36 -9.27 -25.37
CA TRP A 519 4.12 -9.95 -25.76
C TRP A 519 3.59 -9.52 -27.13
N ARG A 520 4.02 -8.36 -27.63
CA ARG A 520 3.62 -7.76 -28.91
C ARG A 520 4.80 -7.62 -29.87
N TRP A 521 5.86 -8.42 -29.70
CA TRP A 521 7.12 -8.30 -30.42
C TRP A 521 6.98 -8.36 -31.95
N ARG A 522 5.91 -8.97 -32.47
CA ARG A 522 5.60 -9.07 -33.91
C ARG A 522 4.82 -7.87 -34.47
N ASP A 523 4.31 -6.98 -33.63
CA ASP A 523 3.53 -5.79 -34.03
C ASP A 523 4.33 -4.52 -33.77
N LEU A 524 5.18 -4.14 -34.73
CA LEU A 524 6.04 -2.95 -34.64
C LEU A 524 5.24 -1.68 -34.34
N ARG A 525 4.02 -1.54 -34.87
CA ARG A 525 3.17 -0.36 -34.61
C ARG A 525 2.69 -0.32 -33.15
N ALA A 526 2.40 -1.48 -32.55
CA ALA A 526 2.10 -1.54 -31.12
C ALA A 526 3.34 -1.20 -30.28
N ILE A 527 4.53 -1.70 -30.65
CA ILE A 527 5.79 -1.41 -29.96
C ILE A 527 6.10 0.09 -30.00
N THR A 528 6.07 0.72 -31.17
CA THR A 528 6.30 2.17 -31.28
C THR A 528 5.31 2.96 -30.42
N ARG A 529 4.03 2.55 -30.36
CA ARG A 529 3.05 3.18 -29.46
C ARG A 529 3.41 3.00 -27.99
N TYR A 530 3.84 1.81 -27.57
CA TYR A 530 4.29 1.60 -26.18
C TYR A 530 5.47 2.50 -25.84
N VAL A 531 6.46 2.61 -26.71
CA VAL A 531 7.64 3.48 -26.51
C VAL A 531 7.22 4.95 -26.41
N VAL A 532 6.38 5.43 -27.32
CA VAL A 532 5.88 6.82 -27.30
C VAL A 532 5.03 7.09 -26.05
N HIS A 533 4.21 6.14 -25.62
CA HIS A 533 3.39 6.30 -24.43
C HIS A 533 4.21 6.20 -23.13
N LEU A 534 5.26 5.38 -23.11
CA LEU A 534 6.25 5.35 -22.03
C LEU A 534 6.98 6.69 -21.95
N ALA A 535 7.41 7.26 -23.09
CA ALA A 535 8.00 8.60 -23.11
C ALA A 535 7.04 9.67 -22.56
N ALA A 536 5.75 9.58 -22.87
CA ALA A 536 4.73 10.46 -22.29
C ALA A 536 4.58 10.27 -20.76
N LEU A 537 4.60 9.03 -20.27
CA LEU A 537 4.59 8.73 -18.83
C LEU A 537 5.81 9.34 -18.14
N VAL A 538 7.01 9.12 -18.69
CA VAL A 538 8.27 9.65 -18.15
C VAL A 538 8.25 11.17 -18.14
N ALA A 539 7.81 11.81 -19.23
CA ALA A 539 7.71 13.27 -19.30
C ALA A 539 6.77 13.84 -18.23
N VAL A 540 5.58 13.25 -18.06
CA VAL A 540 4.63 13.68 -17.02
C VAL A 540 5.20 13.47 -15.63
N SER A 541 5.79 12.31 -15.36
CA SER A 541 6.41 12.00 -14.07
C SER A 541 7.56 12.95 -13.76
N LEU A 542 8.41 13.28 -14.75
CA LEU A 542 9.54 14.18 -14.61
C LEU A 542 9.10 15.61 -14.29
N VAL A 543 8.06 16.11 -14.96
CA VAL A 543 7.50 17.45 -14.70
C VAL A 543 7.01 17.57 -13.25
N ILE A 544 6.38 16.52 -12.70
CA ILE A 544 5.92 16.51 -11.31
C ILE A 544 7.09 16.34 -10.35
N PHE A 545 8.04 15.46 -10.66
CA PHE A 545 9.23 15.21 -9.84
C PHE A 545 10.22 16.39 -9.83
N MET A 546 10.07 17.38 -10.72
CA MET A 546 11.06 18.45 -10.95
C MET A 546 11.55 19.18 -9.68
N PRO A 547 10.70 19.66 -8.75
CA PRO A 547 11.17 20.25 -7.48
C PRO A 547 12.08 19.30 -6.67
N LEU A 548 11.66 18.04 -6.54
CA LEU A 548 12.42 17.04 -5.80
C LEU A 548 13.71 16.62 -6.54
N LEU A 549 13.68 16.63 -7.88
CA LEU A 549 14.89 16.46 -8.70
C LEU A 549 15.88 17.60 -8.44
N ARG A 550 15.42 18.85 -8.44
CA ARG A 550 16.25 20.02 -8.11
C ARG A 550 16.86 19.88 -6.71
N PHE A 551 16.06 19.45 -5.73
CA PHE A 551 16.58 19.16 -4.39
C PHE A 551 17.66 18.08 -4.42
N SER A 552 17.41 16.96 -5.11
CA SER A 552 18.35 15.84 -5.21
C SER A 552 19.68 16.20 -5.88
N THR A 553 19.71 17.26 -6.71
CA THR A 553 20.96 17.77 -7.29
C THR A 553 21.66 18.76 -6.39
N ASP A 554 20.92 19.60 -5.66
CA ASP A 554 21.50 20.61 -4.75
C ASP A 554 22.04 19.96 -3.47
N TYR A 555 21.37 18.92 -2.97
CA TYR A 555 21.66 18.23 -1.71
C TYR A 555 21.72 16.72 -1.94
N PHE A 556 22.64 16.29 -2.80
CA PHE A 556 22.77 14.89 -3.22
C PHE A 556 22.90 13.94 -2.03
N ASP A 557 23.84 14.22 -1.13
CA ASP A 557 24.10 13.36 0.02
C ASP A 557 22.88 13.27 0.93
N SER A 558 22.24 14.41 1.27
CA SER A 558 21.04 14.41 2.10
C SER A 558 19.85 13.67 1.50
N PHE A 559 19.66 13.74 0.17
CA PHE A 559 18.55 13.06 -0.50
C PHE A 559 18.75 11.54 -0.63
N TRP A 560 20.00 11.12 -0.84
CA TRP A 560 20.36 9.72 -1.08
C TRP A 560 20.85 8.98 0.16
N MET A 561 21.22 9.67 1.26
CA MET A 561 21.84 9.11 2.47
C MET A 561 21.24 7.77 2.91
N ARG A 562 19.90 7.68 3.06
CA ARG A 562 19.23 6.44 3.46
C ARG A 562 19.29 5.32 2.42
N SER A 563 19.16 5.63 1.14
CA SER A 563 19.24 4.60 0.09
C SER A 563 20.68 4.18 -0.16
N ALA A 564 21.61 5.13 -0.14
CA ALA A 564 23.03 4.91 -0.34
C ALA A 564 23.62 4.14 0.84
N GLY A 565 23.36 4.54 2.09
CA GLY A 565 23.87 3.85 3.27
C GLY A 565 23.48 2.38 3.38
N ARG A 566 22.31 2.01 2.84
CA ARG A 566 21.80 0.62 2.84
C ARG A 566 22.46 -0.27 1.78
N VAL A 567 22.92 0.34 0.68
CA VAL A 567 23.53 -0.36 -0.46
C VAL A 567 25.05 -0.31 -0.42
N PHE A 568 25.63 0.84 -0.07
CA PHE A 568 27.04 1.15 -0.17
C PHE A 568 27.74 1.31 1.19
N GLY A 569 27.06 1.05 2.30
CA GLY A 569 27.62 1.21 3.65
C GLY A 569 27.59 2.64 4.19
N ASP A 570 27.94 2.74 5.47
CA ASP A 570 27.95 3.99 6.23
C ASP A 570 28.92 5.01 5.65
N ASP A 571 28.57 6.29 5.79
CA ASP A 571 29.37 7.40 5.27
C ASP A 571 30.61 7.69 6.15
N VAL A 572 30.67 7.12 7.37
CA VAL A 572 31.79 7.24 8.32
C VAL A 572 32.32 5.87 8.68
N ILE A 573 33.62 5.68 8.55
CA ILE A 573 34.32 4.42 8.85
C ILE A 573 35.15 4.62 10.11
N GLN A 574 35.12 3.60 10.98
CA GLN A 574 35.99 3.54 12.15
C GLN A 574 37.25 2.77 11.78
N GLU A 575 38.40 3.44 11.78
CA GLU A 575 39.71 2.83 11.64
C GLU A 575 40.42 2.84 12.98
N ARG A 576 41.18 1.78 13.26
CA ARG A 576 42.02 1.74 14.45
C ARG A 576 43.44 2.14 14.07
N GLY A 577 43.93 3.22 14.64
CA GLY A 577 45.31 3.67 14.47
C GLY A 577 46.31 2.65 15.01
N ASP A 578 47.58 2.79 14.61
CA ASP A 578 48.68 1.93 15.05
C ASP A 578 48.92 1.99 16.58
N ASP A 579 48.43 3.05 17.24
CA ASP A 579 48.41 3.29 18.68
C ASP A 579 47.15 2.72 19.40
N GLY A 580 46.20 2.18 18.65
CA GLY A 580 44.94 1.65 19.16
C GLY A 580 43.80 2.67 19.28
N GLU A 581 44.03 3.94 18.93
CA GLU A 581 42.98 4.98 18.91
C GLU A 581 41.97 4.73 17.79
N ILE A 582 40.69 5.04 18.04
CA ILE A 582 39.62 4.93 17.04
C ILE A 582 39.56 6.24 16.27
N ILE A 583 40.02 6.22 15.02
CA ILE A 583 39.96 7.34 14.10
C ILE A 583 38.68 7.20 13.27
N LEU A 584 37.81 8.19 13.37
CA LEU A 584 36.62 8.30 12.52
C LEU A 584 37.00 9.10 11.28
N ARG A 585 36.85 8.51 10.09
CA ARG A 585 37.04 9.22 8.81
C ARG A 585 35.86 9.00 7.88
N ASP A 586 35.64 9.95 6.99
CA ASP A 586 34.64 9.82 5.94
C ASP A 586 35.05 8.72 4.94
N ALA A 587 34.07 7.92 4.54
CA ALA A 587 34.24 6.87 3.53
C ALA A 587 34.48 7.52 2.16
N ASN A 588 35.60 7.18 1.52
CA ASN A 588 35.83 7.59 0.14
C ASN A 588 35.05 6.67 -0.83
N ILE A 589 35.04 7.01 -2.13
CA ILE A 589 34.30 6.24 -3.13
C ILE A 589 34.80 4.77 -3.22
N GLU A 590 36.10 4.54 -3.06
CA GLU A 590 36.70 3.21 -3.11
C GLU A 590 36.27 2.35 -1.91
N ASP A 591 36.23 2.92 -0.70
CA ASP A 591 35.74 2.24 0.50
C ASP A 591 34.28 1.78 0.30
N ARG A 592 33.44 2.66 -0.25
CA ARG A 592 32.02 2.38 -0.50
C ARG A 592 31.79 1.32 -1.57
N PHE A 593 32.61 1.31 -2.63
CA PHE A 593 32.56 0.25 -3.64
C PHE A 593 33.07 -1.09 -3.10
N THR A 594 34.10 -1.06 -2.25
CA THR A 594 34.61 -2.26 -1.57
C THR A 594 33.53 -2.83 -0.65
N ALA A 595 32.90 -1.99 0.17
CA ALA A 595 31.77 -2.40 1.02
C ALA A 595 30.59 -2.97 0.23
N LEU A 596 30.28 -2.42 -0.96
CA LEU A 596 29.25 -3.00 -1.84
C LEU A 596 29.62 -4.42 -2.29
N ILE A 597 30.86 -4.63 -2.74
CA ILE A 597 31.33 -5.93 -3.23
C ILE A 597 31.33 -6.95 -2.09
N ASP A 598 31.85 -6.56 -0.93
CA ASP A 598 31.95 -7.42 0.26
C ASP A 598 30.58 -7.85 0.78
N ASN A 599 29.58 -6.96 0.71
CA ASN A 599 28.21 -7.24 1.15
C ASN A 599 27.32 -7.86 0.05
N LEU A 600 27.77 -7.93 -1.21
CA LEU A 600 26.94 -8.45 -2.31
C LEU A 600 26.44 -9.90 -2.09
N PRO A 601 27.22 -10.82 -1.47
CA PRO A 601 26.73 -12.16 -1.13
C PRO A 601 25.48 -12.14 -0.23
N GLU A 602 25.32 -11.13 0.62
CA GLU A 602 24.15 -10.99 1.51
C GLU A 602 22.85 -10.75 0.75
N LEU A 603 22.90 -10.30 -0.50
CA LEU A 603 21.70 -10.13 -1.32
C LEU A 603 20.89 -11.45 -1.44
N GLY A 604 21.58 -12.59 -1.53
CA GLY A 604 20.93 -13.91 -1.60
C GLY A 604 20.16 -14.24 -0.32
N ASN A 605 20.81 -14.06 0.84
CA ASN A 605 20.19 -14.20 2.16
C ASN A 605 19.03 -13.22 2.31
N ASN A 606 19.21 -12.00 1.83
CA ASN A 606 18.24 -10.95 1.97
C ASN A 606 16.96 -11.20 1.16
N ILE A 607 17.10 -11.65 -0.09
CA ILE A 607 15.99 -12.09 -0.94
C ILE A 607 15.27 -13.26 -0.27
N ARG A 608 16.03 -14.23 0.24
CA ARG A 608 15.47 -15.39 0.95
C ARG A 608 14.64 -14.97 2.15
N ASN A 609 15.17 -14.11 3.02
CA ASN A 609 14.46 -13.57 4.18
C ASN A 609 13.21 -12.77 3.79
N ALA A 610 13.28 -11.95 2.73
CA ALA A 610 12.13 -11.20 2.22
C ALA A 610 11.02 -12.12 1.65
N LEU A 611 11.38 -13.29 1.10
CA LEU A 611 10.39 -14.29 0.67
C LEU A 611 9.80 -15.07 1.85
N LEU A 612 10.62 -15.38 2.86
CA LEU A 612 10.18 -16.11 4.05
C LEU A 612 9.32 -15.28 5.00
N MET A 613 9.34 -13.96 4.88
CA MET A 613 8.50 -13.04 5.68
C MET A 613 7.00 -13.35 5.57
N PHE A 614 6.56 -13.96 4.46
CA PHE A 614 5.16 -14.30 4.25
C PHE A 614 4.67 -15.50 5.08
N HIS A 615 5.55 -16.40 5.50
CA HIS A 615 5.14 -17.68 6.09
C HIS A 615 5.89 -18.06 7.36
N TRP A 616 7.09 -17.53 7.59
CA TRP A 616 7.99 -18.05 8.61
C TRP A 616 8.59 -16.99 9.56
N ARG A 617 9.38 -16.05 9.02
CA ARG A 617 10.11 -15.07 9.83
C ARG A 617 10.00 -13.67 9.23
N GLY A 618 9.25 -12.82 9.91
CA GLY A 618 9.02 -11.43 9.50
C GLY A 618 10.03 -10.43 10.07
N ASP A 619 9.57 -9.18 10.18
CA ASP A 619 10.39 -8.02 10.54
C ASP A 619 10.79 -8.09 12.01
N GLU A 620 12.04 -7.78 12.31
CA GLU A 620 12.54 -7.77 13.69
C GLU A 620 12.21 -6.48 14.44
N ALA A 621 11.94 -5.40 13.71
CA ALA A 621 11.73 -4.09 14.30
C ALA A 621 10.42 -4.06 15.11
N TRP A 622 10.56 -3.99 16.43
CA TRP A 622 9.45 -3.91 17.40
C TRP A 622 8.47 -2.77 17.11
N ILE A 623 8.86 -1.72 16.40
CA ILE A 623 7.98 -0.60 16.08
C ILE A 623 7.07 -0.92 14.87
N ASN A 624 7.44 -1.87 14.03
CA ASN A 624 6.69 -2.22 12.83
C ASN A 624 5.67 -3.35 13.07
N GLY A 625 5.77 -4.04 14.21
CA GLY A 625 4.96 -5.20 14.53
C GLY A 625 5.59 -6.09 15.61
N VAL A 626 4.98 -7.24 15.87
CA VAL A 626 5.57 -8.34 16.65
C VAL A 626 6.85 -8.82 15.96
N PRO A 627 8.02 -8.71 16.62
CA PRO A 627 9.29 -9.14 16.07
C PRO A 627 9.28 -10.59 15.60
N PHE A 628 9.86 -10.82 14.43
CA PHE A 628 10.02 -12.13 13.79
C PHE A 628 8.71 -12.85 13.45
N HIS A 629 7.55 -12.26 13.69
CA HIS A 629 6.27 -12.85 13.28
C HIS A 629 6.04 -12.65 11.76
N PRO A 630 5.60 -13.66 11.02
CA PRO A 630 5.23 -13.50 9.60
C PRO A 630 4.25 -12.35 9.37
N GLN A 631 4.37 -11.70 8.22
CA GLN A 631 3.50 -10.59 7.82
C GLN A 631 2.11 -11.04 7.41
N LEU A 632 1.92 -12.34 7.17
CA LEU A 632 0.62 -12.92 6.82
C LEU A 632 0.23 -13.96 7.85
N ASP A 633 -1.06 -13.99 8.19
CA ASP A 633 -1.66 -15.07 8.95
C ASP A 633 -1.69 -16.38 8.13
N PRO A 634 -1.89 -17.55 8.77
CA PRO A 634 -1.90 -18.85 8.08
C PRO A 634 -2.87 -18.94 6.90
N VAL A 635 -4.03 -18.28 6.97
CA VAL A 635 -5.03 -18.27 5.89
C VAL A 635 -4.52 -17.44 4.72
N ALA A 636 -4.08 -16.21 4.98
CA ALA A 636 -3.52 -15.33 3.94
C ALA A 636 -2.26 -15.94 3.29
N GLY A 637 -1.37 -16.54 4.09
CA GLY A 637 -0.19 -17.27 3.62
C GLY A 637 -0.54 -18.44 2.71
N ALA A 638 -1.53 -19.27 3.07
CA ALA A 638 -2.01 -20.35 2.21
C ALA A 638 -2.53 -19.79 0.88
N LEU A 639 -3.39 -18.77 0.93
CA LEU A 639 -3.97 -18.15 -0.27
C LEU A 639 -2.92 -17.53 -1.19
N LEU A 640 -1.83 -16.97 -0.67
CA LEU A 640 -0.74 -16.42 -1.48
C LEU A 640 -0.14 -17.49 -2.41
N LEU A 641 0.19 -18.66 -1.87
CA LEU A 641 0.82 -19.73 -2.66
C LEU A 641 -0.13 -20.35 -3.67
N LEU A 642 -1.38 -20.58 -3.27
CA LEU A 642 -2.43 -21.01 -4.19
C LEU A 642 -2.70 -19.95 -5.27
N GLY A 643 -2.56 -18.67 -4.92
CA GLY A 643 -2.59 -17.54 -5.83
C GLY A 643 -1.45 -17.51 -6.82
N LEU A 644 -0.23 -17.86 -6.41
CA LEU A 644 0.90 -17.99 -7.33
C LEU A 644 0.67 -19.14 -8.32
N ALA A 645 0.13 -20.27 -7.85
CA ALA A 645 -0.30 -21.35 -8.73
C ALA A 645 -1.41 -20.87 -9.70
N ALA A 646 -2.36 -20.06 -9.22
CA ALA A 646 -3.41 -19.48 -10.05
C ALA A 646 -2.84 -18.52 -11.11
N CYS A 647 -1.90 -17.65 -10.76
CA CYS A 647 -1.17 -16.80 -11.69
C CYS A 647 -0.46 -17.63 -12.76
N ALA A 648 0.24 -18.70 -12.38
CA ALA A 648 0.90 -19.58 -13.34
C ALA A 648 -0.10 -20.23 -14.31
N VAL A 649 -1.17 -20.84 -13.79
CA VAL A 649 -2.23 -21.45 -14.61
C VAL A 649 -2.87 -20.40 -15.54
N ALA A 650 -3.16 -19.21 -15.02
CA ALA A 650 -3.73 -18.11 -15.79
C ALA A 650 -2.79 -17.63 -16.91
N LEU A 651 -1.50 -17.48 -16.61
CA LEU A 651 -0.48 -17.09 -17.57
C LEU A 651 -0.41 -18.10 -18.73
N PHE A 652 -0.34 -19.40 -18.42
CA PHE A 652 -0.24 -20.44 -19.45
C PHE A 652 -1.53 -20.61 -20.27
N ARG A 653 -2.71 -20.49 -19.64
CA ARG A 653 -3.98 -20.74 -20.33
C ARG A 653 -4.60 -19.50 -20.98
N LEU A 654 -4.57 -18.34 -20.32
CA LEU A 654 -5.14 -17.10 -20.85
C LEU A 654 -4.15 -16.32 -21.73
N ARG A 655 -2.83 -16.61 -21.60
CA ARG A 655 -1.73 -15.92 -22.29
C ARG A 655 -1.85 -14.41 -22.17
N ASP A 656 -2.22 -13.95 -20.99
CA ASP A 656 -2.34 -12.54 -20.67
C ASP A 656 -1.11 -12.12 -19.84
N PRO A 657 -0.31 -11.14 -20.32
CA PRO A 657 0.92 -10.72 -19.67
C PRO A 657 0.72 -10.16 -18.25
N VAL A 658 -0.51 -9.77 -17.88
CA VAL A 658 -0.83 -9.29 -16.53
C VAL A 658 -0.49 -10.34 -15.47
N TYR A 659 -0.72 -11.62 -15.73
CA TYR A 659 -0.43 -12.69 -14.76
C TYR A 659 1.07 -12.99 -14.60
N LEU A 660 1.92 -12.46 -15.50
CA LEU A 660 3.38 -12.42 -15.31
C LEU A 660 3.80 -11.16 -14.53
N LEU A 661 3.15 -10.02 -14.80
CA LEU A 661 3.43 -8.77 -14.08
C LEU A 661 3.15 -8.91 -12.58
N LEU A 662 2.07 -9.58 -12.16
CA LEU A 662 1.71 -9.67 -10.73
C LEU A 662 2.83 -10.23 -9.83
N PRO A 663 3.36 -11.44 -10.06
CA PRO A 663 4.48 -11.97 -9.25
C PRO A 663 5.77 -11.17 -9.42
N LEU A 664 6.01 -10.57 -10.60
CA LEU A 664 7.19 -9.73 -10.81
C LEU A 664 7.09 -8.40 -10.07
N ALA A 665 5.91 -7.78 -10.02
CA ALA A 665 5.63 -6.57 -9.24
C ALA A 665 5.77 -6.84 -7.74
N LEU A 666 5.30 -8.00 -7.27
CA LEU A 666 5.57 -8.48 -5.91
C LEU A 666 7.08 -8.52 -5.66
N PHE A 667 7.83 -9.25 -6.49
CA PHE A 667 9.28 -9.38 -6.33
C PHE A 667 10.02 -8.04 -6.36
N ILE A 668 9.72 -7.15 -7.32
CA ILE A 668 10.34 -5.82 -7.41
C ILE A 668 10.12 -5.00 -6.14
N MET A 669 8.93 -5.08 -5.55
CA MET A 669 8.63 -4.33 -4.32
C MET A 669 9.13 -5.01 -3.03
N LEU A 670 9.79 -6.18 -3.13
CA LEU A 670 10.61 -6.75 -2.06
C LEU A 670 12.05 -6.22 -2.07
N LEU A 671 12.53 -5.74 -3.23
CA LEU A 671 13.89 -5.25 -3.40
C LEU A 671 14.28 -4.10 -2.46
N PRO A 672 13.41 -3.14 -2.08
CA PRO A 672 13.79 -2.10 -1.12
C PRO A 672 14.26 -2.65 0.24
N SER A 673 13.79 -3.84 0.63
CA SER A 673 14.31 -4.55 1.80
C SER A 673 15.54 -5.37 1.44
N ALA A 674 15.48 -6.12 0.34
CA ALA A 674 16.54 -7.05 -0.02
C ALA A 674 17.88 -6.36 -0.38
N LEU A 675 17.83 -5.15 -0.90
CA LEU A 675 19.00 -4.32 -1.25
C LEU A 675 19.63 -3.64 -0.02
N SER A 676 19.12 -3.85 1.19
CA SER A 676 19.74 -3.43 2.46
C SER A 676 20.90 -4.36 2.83
N ILE A 677 21.88 -4.47 1.94
CA ILE A 677 23.01 -5.40 2.07
C ILE A 677 24.05 -4.91 3.08
N ALA A 678 24.14 -3.60 3.32
CA ALA A 678 25.04 -3.02 4.33
C ALA A 678 24.44 -2.99 5.74
N MET A 679 23.14 -3.23 5.88
CA MET A 679 22.43 -3.29 7.18
C MET A 679 21.51 -4.50 7.17
N THR A 680 22.11 -5.68 7.36
CA THR A 680 21.45 -6.98 7.21
C THR A 680 20.41 -7.26 8.31
N ASN A 681 20.59 -6.69 9.49
CA ASN A 681 19.61 -6.75 10.58
C ASN A 681 18.28 -6.06 10.23
N GLU A 682 18.29 -5.09 9.32
CA GLU A 682 17.08 -4.42 8.86
C GLU A 682 16.27 -5.23 7.81
N ASN A 683 16.55 -6.53 7.62
CA ASN A 683 15.90 -7.38 6.62
C ASN A 683 15.38 -8.73 7.20
N PRO A 684 14.10 -9.10 6.96
CA PRO A 684 13.13 -8.39 6.13
C PRO A 684 12.52 -7.19 6.85
N SER A 685 12.19 -6.14 6.10
CA SER A 685 11.51 -4.96 6.64
C SER A 685 10.08 -4.87 6.14
N ALA A 686 9.11 -4.88 7.05
CA ALA A 686 7.69 -4.76 6.75
C ALA A 686 7.36 -3.41 6.11
N THR A 687 8.10 -2.36 6.46
CA THR A 687 7.86 -1.00 5.98
C THR A 687 8.49 -0.76 4.61
N ARG A 688 9.69 -1.28 4.34
CA ARG A 688 10.35 -1.19 3.03
C ARG A 688 9.65 -2.03 1.98
N THR A 689 9.07 -3.17 2.37
CA THR A 689 8.28 -4.03 1.49
C THR A 689 6.81 -3.61 1.37
N SER A 690 6.38 -2.50 1.98
CA SER A 690 4.97 -2.06 1.98
C SER A 690 4.35 -1.90 0.58
N GLY A 691 5.16 -1.58 -0.44
CA GLY A 691 4.71 -1.52 -1.83
C GLY A 691 4.38 -2.88 -2.46
N ALA A 692 4.75 -3.99 -1.82
CA ALA A 692 4.38 -5.34 -2.22
C ALA A 692 2.96 -5.73 -1.77
N ILE A 693 2.34 -4.97 -0.87
CA ILE A 693 0.96 -5.24 -0.39
C ILE A 693 -0.04 -5.35 -1.56
N PRO A 694 -0.15 -4.39 -2.50
CA PRO A 694 -1.13 -4.51 -3.59
C PRO A 694 -0.99 -5.78 -4.46
N PRO A 695 0.18 -6.13 -5.02
CA PRO A 695 0.30 -7.36 -5.81
C PRO A 695 0.10 -8.63 -4.96
N THR A 696 0.59 -8.67 -3.72
CA THR A 696 0.41 -9.80 -2.80
C THR A 696 -1.07 -10.12 -2.60
N PHE A 697 -1.88 -9.12 -2.23
CA PHE A 697 -3.29 -9.35 -1.96
C PHE A 697 -4.11 -9.63 -3.22
N VAL A 698 -3.72 -9.09 -4.38
CA VAL A 698 -4.33 -9.47 -5.67
C VAL A 698 -4.11 -10.97 -5.92
N ILE A 699 -2.89 -11.46 -5.73
CA ILE A 699 -2.52 -12.87 -5.94
C ILE A 699 -3.34 -13.77 -5.01
N MET A 700 -3.41 -13.45 -3.72
CA MET A 700 -4.22 -14.19 -2.72
C MET A 700 -5.70 -14.31 -3.09
N SER A 701 -6.23 -13.33 -3.82
CA SER A 701 -7.66 -13.26 -4.13
C SER A 701 -8.05 -14.15 -5.31
N LEU A 702 -7.10 -14.56 -6.17
CA LEU A 702 -7.35 -15.39 -7.36
C LEU A 702 -7.90 -16.80 -7.06
N PRO A 703 -7.41 -17.58 -6.08
CA PRO A 703 -7.97 -18.91 -5.79
C PRO A 703 -9.43 -18.81 -5.32
N LEU A 704 -9.75 -17.78 -4.53
CA LEU A 704 -11.12 -17.52 -4.06
C LEU A 704 -12.04 -17.09 -5.20
N LEU A 705 -11.56 -16.26 -6.13
CA LEU A 705 -12.29 -15.96 -7.38
C LEU A 705 -12.56 -17.25 -8.16
N GLY A 706 -11.55 -18.11 -8.30
CA GLY A 706 -11.67 -19.41 -8.97
C GLY A 706 -12.78 -20.26 -8.34
N LEU A 707 -12.84 -20.32 -7.01
CA LEU A 707 -13.86 -21.05 -6.24
C LEU A 707 -15.27 -20.53 -6.56
N VAL A 708 -15.50 -19.23 -6.43
CA VAL A 708 -16.82 -18.61 -6.68
C VAL A 708 -17.26 -18.86 -8.13
N MET A 709 -16.35 -18.72 -9.08
CA MET A 709 -16.65 -18.94 -10.50
C MET A 709 -16.92 -20.40 -10.84
N THR A 710 -16.27 -21.33 -10.16
CA THR A 710 -16.52 -22.76 -10.33
C THR A 710 -17.90 -23.13 -9.78
N LEU A 711 -18.27 -22.63 -8.59
CA LEU A 711 -19.60 -22.82 -8.02
C LEU A 711 -20.72 -22.31 -8.94
N LYS A 712 -20.51 -21.15 -9.60
CA LYS A 712 -21.47 -20.58 -10.56
C LYS A 712 -21.73 -21.46 -11.79
N ARG A 713 -20.86 -22.43 -12.08
CA ARG A 713 -21.09 -23.40 -13.15
C ARG A 713 -21.88 -24.62 -12.71
N LEU A 714 -21.83 -24.94 -11.42
CA LEU A 714 -22.48 -26.11 -10.85
C LEU A 714 -23.87 -25.78 -10.29
N LEU A 715 -24.04 -24.54 -9.80
CA LEU A 715 -25.21 -24.11 -9.05
C LEU A 715 -25.82 -22.88 -9.70
N THR A 716 -27.07 -22.59 -9.35
CA THR A 716 -27.73 -21.34 -9.76
C THR A 716 -26.92 -20.14 -9.26
N ARG A 717 -26.96 -19.03 -10.00
CA ARG A 717 -26.20 -17.80 -9.68
C ARG A 717 -26.36 -17.37 -8.22
N ARG A 718 -27.59 -17.41 -7.69
CA ARG A 718 -27.88 -17.00 -6.30
C ARG A 718 -27.24 -17.93 -5.29
N VAL A 719 -27.39 -19.25 -5.47
CA VAL A 719 -26.82 -20.25 -4.55
C VAL A 719 -25.29 -20.23 -4.61
N ALA A 720 -24.71 -20.15 -5.80
CA ALA A 720 -23.26 -20.07 -5.98
C ALA A 720 -22.64 -18.82 -5.34
N LEU A 721 -23.25 -17.64 -5.53
CA LEU A 721 -22.78 -16.41 -4.90
C LEU A 721 -22.97 -16.44 -3.38
N SER A 722 -24.02 -17.10 -2.88
CA SER A 722 -24.26 -17.23 -1.44
C SER A 722 -23.24 -18.16 -0.78
N ILE A 723 -23.07 -19.39 -1.31
CA ILE A 723 -22.08 -20.34 -0.79
C ILE A 723 -20.67 -19.79 -0.93
N GLY A 724 -20.32 -19.26 -2.11
CA GLY A 724 -19.02 -18.65 -2.34
C GLY A 724 -18.77 -17.46 -1.42
N GLY A 725 -19.79 -16.61 -1.21
CA GLY A 725 -19.73 -15.49 -0.27
C GLY A 725 -19.54 -15.95 1.18
N VAL A 726 -20.24 -16.98 1.63
CA VAL A 726 -20.10 -17.56 2.97
C VAL A 726 -18.70 -18.14 3.18
N VAL A 727 -18.18 -18.89 2.21
CA VAL A 727 -16.82 -19.46 2.29
C VAL A 727 -15.77 -18.35 2.37
N VAL A 728 -15.88 -17.32 1.52
CA VAL A 728 -14.97 -16.15 1.57
C VAL A 728 -15.11 -15.44 2.92
N ALA A 729 -16.32 -15.19 3.40
CA ALA A 729 -16.57 -14.53 4.68
C ALA A 729 -16.00 -15.33 5.86
N LEU A 730 -16.11 -16.66 5.85
CA LEU A 730 -15.54 -17.54 6.86
C LEU A 730 -14.00 -17.45 6.88
N LEU A 731 -13.35 -17.50 5.71
CA LEU A 731 -11.89 -17.38 5.62
C LEU A 731 -11.41 -15.99 6.07
N VAL A 732 -12.14 -14.93 5.69
CA VAL A 732 -11.86 -13.55 6.15
C VAL A 732 -12.08 -13.43 7.66
N TYR A 733 -13.10 -14.07 8.22
CA TYR A 733 -13.36 -14.08 9.66
C TYR A 733 -12.25 -14.82 10.43
N LEU A 734 -11.78 -15.97 9.93
CA LEU A 734 -10.65 -16.68 10.52
C LEU A 734 -9.36 -15.85 10.46
N SER A 735 -9.06 -15.23 9.31
CA SER A 735 -7.92 -14.32 9.15
C SER A 735 -8.06 -13.10 10.09
N LEU A 736 -9.24 -12.52 10.22
CA LEU A 736 -9.51 -11.44 11.19
C LEU A 736 -9.21 -11.89 12.62
N GLY A 737 -9.61 -13.11 13.02
CA GLY A 737 -9.29 -13.66 14.34
C GLY A 737 -7.79 -13.69 14.62
N PHE A 738 -7.00 -14.28 13.71
CA PHE A 738 -5.54 -14.30 13.84
C PHE A 738 -4.93 -12.89 13.90
N ASN A 739 -5.31 -12.03 12.95
CA ASN A 739 -4.76 -10.68 12.85
C ASN A 739 -5.20 -9.78 14.04
N TRP A 740 -6.38 -10.03 14.61
CA TRP A 740 -6.88 -9.34 15.79
C TRP A 740 -6.02 -9.66 17.02
N THR A 741 -5.84 -10.94 17.34
CA THR A 741 -4.99 -11.36 18.46
C THR A 741 -3.56 -10.87 18.27
N LEU A 742 -3.00 -11.03 17.08
CA LEU A 742 -1.63 -10.62 16.78
C LEU A 742 -1.41 -9.11 17.02
N TYR A 743 -2.36 -8.27 16.59
CA TYR A 743 -2.24 -6.83 16.77
C TYR A 743 -2.61 -6.39 18.19
N TYR A 744 -3.82 -6.70 18.64
CA TYR A 744 -4.35 -6.12 19.88
C TYR A 744 -3.83 -6.79 21.15
N ASP A 745 -3.33 -8.03 21.07
CA ASP A 745 -2.83 -8.76 22.23
C ASP A 745 -1.29 -8.84 22.16
N ASP A 746 -0.73 -9.60 21.21
CA ASP A 746 0.70 -9.90 21.15
C ASP A 746 1.55 -8.65 20.88
N TYR A 747 1.14 -7.85 19.90
CA TYR A 747 1.87 -6.63 19.55
C TYR A 747 1.74 -5.56 20.62
N ARG A 748 0.55 -5.41 21.24
CA ARG A 748 0.39 -4.51 22.38
C ARG A 748 1.32 -4.87 23.53
N GLN A 749 1.41 -6.16 23.86
CA GLN A 749 2.28 -6.64 24.93
C GLN A 749 3.74 -6.33 24.60
N THR A 750 4.21 -6.75 23.42
CA THR A 750 5.59 -6.53 22.99
C THR A 750 5.96 -5.04 22.96
N TYR A 751 5.09 -4.20 22.38
CA TYR A 751 5.32 -2.76 22.28
C TYR A 751 5.50 -2.11 23.66
N ARG A 752 4.66 -2.49 24.65
CA ARG A 752 4.78 -1.98 26.03
C ARG A 752 6.09 -2.39 26.69
N TYR A 753 6.63 -3.58 26.41
CA TYR A 753 7.90 -4.01 27.00
C TYR A 753 9.13 -3.39 26.36
N THR A 754 9.04 -2.88 25.11
CA THR A 754 10.20 -2.39 24.37
C THR A 754 10.36 -0.86 24.38
N THR A 755 9.33 -0.10 24.74
CA THR A 755 9.36 1.36 24.65
C THR A 755 9.10 2.08 25.97
N TRP A 756 9.78 3.21 26.17
CA TRP A 756 9.62 4.09 27.31
C TRP A 756 8.19 4.65 27.42
N PRO A 757 7.62 4.77 28.64
CA PRO A 757 6.22 5.10 28.84
C PRO A 757 5.93 6.62 28.79
N TYR A 758 6.33 7.31 27.72
CA TYR A 758 6.25 8.77 27.54
C TYR A 758 4.93 9.45 27.94
N ARG A 759 3.79 8.77 27.78
CA ARG A 759 2.48 9.28 28.16
C ARG A 759 2.34 9.52 29.66
N ILE A 760 2.97 8.71 30.51
CA ILE A 760 2.88 8.84 31.98
C ILE A 760 3.52 10.16 32.47
N PRO A 761 4.80 10.46 32.21
CA PRO A 761 5.39 11.74 32.61
C PRO A 761 4.71 12.92 31.91
N ALA A 762 4.19 12.75 30.69
CA ALA A 762 3.45 13.81 29.99
C ALA A 762 2.12 14.15 30.68
N GLU A 763 1.34 13.14 31.11
CA GLU A 763 0.12 13.34 31.89
C GLU A 763 0.42 13.99 33.25
N ILE A 764 1.54 13.61 33.91
CA ILE A 764 2.02 14.25 35.14
C ILE A 764 2.40 15.72 34.88
N LEU A 765 3.16 16.00 33.82
CA LEU A 765 3.57 17.34 33.42
C LEU A 765 2.36 18.25 33.14
N ARG A 766 1.41 17.75 32.36
CA ARG A 766 0.16 18.46 32.07
C ARG A 766 -0.67 18.68 33.34
N GLY A 767 -0.81 17.65 34.18
CA GLY A 767 -1.53 17.74 35.45
C GLY A 767 -0.91 18.77 36.39
N PHE A 768 0.42 18.82 36.45
CA PHE A 768 1.16 19.81 37.23
C PHE A 768 0.91 21.25 36.76
N HIS A 769 0.96 21.50 35.45
CA HIS A 769 0.66 22.82 34.88
C HIS A 769 -0.79 23.26 35.15
N MET A 770 -1.75 22.33 35.16
CA MET A 770 -3.17 22.60 35.39
C MET A 770 -3.55 22.75 36.88
N SER A 771 -2.62 22.53 37.81
CA SER A 771 -2.86 22.56 39.26
C SER A 771 -1.89 23.50 39.99
N ASP A 772 -0.87 22.96 40.63
CA ASP A 772 0.00 23.68 41.57
C ASP A 772 1.15 24.43 40.88
N GLY A 773 1.46 24.06 39.63
CA GLY A 773 2.69 24.41 38.93
C GLY A 773 2.52 25.22 37.66
N HIS A 774 3.58 25.23 36.86
CA HIS A 774 3.60 25.78 35.50
C HIS A 774 4.57 24.96 34.63
N TYR A 775 4.42 24.98 33.29
CA TYR A 775 5.37 24.27 32.41
C TYR A 775 6.80 24.78 32.58
N ALA A 776 6.95 26.08 32.83
CA ALA A 776 8.22 26.73 33.14
C ALA A 776 8.90 26.16 34.39
N ASN A 777 8.13 25.70 35.38
CA ASN A 777 8.63 25.22 36.67
C ASN A 777 8.88 23.70 36.71
N ALA A 778 8.69 23.00 35.59
CA ALA A 778 8.94 21.57 35.47
C ALA A 778 10.20 21.29 34.66
N TYR A 779 11.05 20.37 35.11
CA TYR A 779 12.33 20.05 34.49
C TYR A 779 12.50 18.54 34.34
N MET A 780 13.26 18.11 33.33
CA MET A 780 13.70 16.72 33.19
C MET A 780 15.23 16.68 33.13
N ILE A 781 15.86 15.97 34.05
CA ILE A 781 17.31 15.75 34.02
C ILE A 781 17.61 14.63 33.03
N GLY A 782 18.50 14.88 32.08
CA GLY A 782 18.91 13.91 31.07
C GLY A 782 19.66 12.74 31.69
N TYR A 783 19.40 11.54 31.18
CA TYR A 783 20.11 10.31 31.54
C TYR A 783 20.38 9.49 30.28
N THR A 784 21.46 8.71 30.28
CA THR A 784 21.91 7.95 29.11
C THR A 784 20.84 6.95 28.64
N LEU A 785 20.54 6.95 27.33
CA LEU A 785 19.53 6.09 26.67
C LEU A 785 18.11 6.18 27.27
N TRP A 786 17.78 7.32 27.88
CA TRP A 786 16.49 7.54 28.52
C TRP A 786 15.52 8.34 27.62
N TRP A 787 14.73 9.23 28.21
CA TRP A 787 13.66 9.97 27.55
C TRP A 787 14.15 11.15 26.70
N ASP A 788 13.42 11.42 25.62
CA ASP A 788 13.45 12.70 24.91
C ASP A 788 12.37 13.64 25.49
N TYR A 789 12.79 14.71 26.18
CA TYR A 789 11.88 15.67 26.84
C TYR A 789 10.87 16.29 25.88
N ARG A 790 11.22 16.44 24.60
CA ARG A 790 10.33 17.01 23.58
C ARG A 790 9.13 16.11 23.34
N ILE A 791 9.28 14.79 23.46
CA ILE A 791 8.16 13.85 23.37
C ILE A 791 7.19 14.07 24.54
N ILE A 792 7.73 14.27 25.75
CA ILE A 792 6.93 14.55 26.95
C ILE A 792 6.18 15.88 26.79
N GLY A 793 6.85 16.91 26.29
CA GLY A 793 6.24 18.21 26.00
C GLY A 793 5.09 18.11 25.01
N ILE A 794 5.32 17.49 23.84
CA ILE A 794 4.29 17.32 22.79
C ILE A 794 3.06 16.57 23.34
N GLU A 795 3.25 15.47 24.06
CA GLU A 795 2.15 14.69 24.65
C GLU A 795 1.44 15.44 25.79
N ALA A 796 2.16 16.32 26.52
CA ALA A 796 1.58 17.20 27.53
C ALA A 796 0.79 18.37 26.92
N GLY A 797 1.00 18.69 25.65
CA GLY A 797 0.36 19.80 24.94
C GLY A 797 1.22 21.07 24.87
N ALA A 798 2.52 20.97 25.18
CA ALA A 798 3.51 22.03 25.08
C ALA A 798 4.58 21.63 24.04
N LEU A 799 4.32 21.96 22.77
CA LEU A 799 5.11 21.46 21.62
C LEU A 799 6.60 21.80 21.69
N ASP A 800 6.92 22.96 22.25
CA ASP A 800 8.25 23.56 22.36
C ASP A 800 8.78 23.57 23.81
N TRP A 801 8.25 22.70 24.69
CA TRP A 801 8.66 22.64 26.10
C TRP A 801 10.19 22.49 26.24
N PRO A 802 10.91 23.49 26.80
CA PRO A 802 12.36 23.58 26.64
C PRO A 802 13.17 22.95 27.79
N ASN A 803 12.49 22.41 28.81
CA ASN A 803 13.11 22.13 30.11
C ASN A 803 13.75 20.73 30.23
N GLY A 804 14.41 20.27 29.18
CA GLY A 804 15.32 19.12 29.22
C GLY A 804 16.74 19.56 29.56
N ILE A 805 17.22 19.22 30.75
CA ILE A 805 18.51 19.68 31.27
C ILE A 805 19.55 18.58 31.13
N VAL A 806 20.67 18.87 30.46
CA VAL A 806 21.78 17.93 30.31
C VAL A 806 22.60 18.00 31.61
N GLY A 807 22.40 17.06 32.53
CA GLY A 807 23.08 17.03 33.84
C GLY A 807 22.44 17.93 34.90
N ILE A 808 22.43 17.47 36.15
CA ILE A 808 21.79 18.18 37.27
C ILE A 808 22.50 19.51 37.61
N GLU A 809 23.81 19.58 37.40
CA GLU A 809 24.66 20.75 37.64
C GLU A 809 24.21 22.00 36.87
N ASN A 810 23.53 21.82 35.73
CA ASN A 810 23.05 22.92 34.89
C ASN A 810 21.67 23.46 35.33
N LEU A 811 20.98 22.76 36.23
CA LEU A 811 19.63 23.14 36.67
C LEU A 811 19.58 24.53 37.34
N PRO A 812 20.45 24.89 38.31
CA PRO A 812 20.39 26.21 38.95
C PRO A 812 20.52 27.34 37.94
N ARG A 813 21.49 27.23 37.02
CA ARG A 813 21.71 28.21 35.95
C ARG A 813 20.48 28.34 35.06
N TRP A 814 19.91 27.23 34.62
CA TRP A 814 18.73 27.23 33.76
C TRP A 814 17.52 27.89 34.45
N MET A 815 17.27 27.56 35.72
CA MET A 815 16.21 28.19 36.51
C MET A 815 16.43 29.70 36.65
N SER A 816 17.66 30.12 36.97
CA SER A 816 18.02 31.54 37.08
C SER A 816 17.81 32.29 35.77
N ASP A 817 18.27 31.72 34.65
CA ASP A 817 18.09 32.33 33.34
C ASP A 817 16.59 32.42 32.97
N GLN A 818 15.76 31.43 33.31
CA GLN A 818 14.31 31.51 33.10
C GLN A 818 13.59 32.54 33.98
N GLN A 819 14.09 32.81 35.18
CA GLN A 819 13.53 33.83 36.06
C GLN A 819 13.91 35.25 35.62
N TYR A 820 15.20 35.47 35.31
CA TYR A 820 15.74 36.81 35.14
C TYR A 820 15.94 37.21 33.67
N CYS A 821 16.13 36.26 32.76
CA CYS A 821 16.19 36.49 31.31
C CYS A 821 14.92 36.03 30.58
N GLY A 822 14.15 35.12 31.18
CA GLY A 822 13.02 34.46 30.52
C GLY A 822 11.91 35.44 30.14
N ALA A 823 11.34 35.24 28.95
CA ALA A 823 10.16 35.95 28.49
C ALA A 823 9.15 34.95 27.90
N GLY A 824 7.85 35.26 28.01
CA GLY A 824 6.77 34.42 27.49
C GLY A 824 6.38 33.26 28.40
N ASP A 825 5.83 32.20 27.81
CA ASP A 825 5.16 31.10 28.52
C ASP A 825 6.11 30.18 29.32
N TYR A 826 7.43 30.37 29.18
CA TYR A 826 8.45 29.59 29.90
C TYR A 826 9.28 30.43 30.87
N ALA A 827 8.82 31.63 31.25
CA ALA A 827 9.38 32.37 32.36
C ALA A 827 9.06 31.65 33.69
N LEU A 828 10.05 31.52 34.57
CA LEU A 828 9.90 30.82 35.85
C LEU A 828 8.94 31.58 36.77
N HIS A 829 8.13 30.84 37.54
CA HIS A 829 7.22 31.42 38.55
C HIS A 829 7.62 31.00 39.96
N THR A 830 8.37 31.84 40.67
CA THR A 830 8.84 31.59 42.05
C THR A 830 7.72 31.33 43.06
N GLY A 831 6.54 31.90 42.83
CA GLY A 831 5.32 31.71 43.64
C GLY A 831 4.55 30.43 43.37
N ARG A 832 5.06 29.53 42.51
CA ARG A 832 4.45 28.22 42.22
C ARG A 832 5.43 27.10 42.54
N ASP A 833 4.89 25.90 42.72
CA ASP A 833 5.69 24.70 42.96
C ASP A 833 6.67 24.42 41.80
N PHE A 834 7.71 23.64 42.09
CA PHE A 834 8.64 23.08 41.11
C PHE A 834 8.53 21.57 41.04
N MET A 835 8.86 21.02 39.87
CA MET A 835 8.92 19.57 39.65
C MET A 835 10.14 19.19 38.81
N VAL A 836 10.86 18.15 39.23
CA VAL A 836 12.00 17.61 38.48
C VAL A 836 11.79 16.11 38.23
N PHE A 837 11.79 15.70 36.97
CA PHE A 837 11.83 14.31 36.55
C PHE A 837 13.30 13.83 36.50
N TYR A 838 13.59 12.68 37.08
CA TYR A 838 14.92 12.07 36.99
C TYR A 838 14.86 10.53 37.00
N HIS A 839 15.90 9.91 36.45
CA HIS A 839 15.96 8.47 36.27
C HIS A 839 16.04 7.74 37.62
N ARG A 840 15.50 6.52 37.71
CA ARG A 840 15.50 5.75 38.97
C ARG A 840 16.89 5.39 39.51
N ASP A 841 17.85 5.25 38.60
CA ASP A 841 19.23 4.86 38.89
C ASP A 841 20.18 6.09 38.87
N ASP A 842 19.63 7.28 39.06
CA ASP A 842 20.37 8.55 39.13
C ASP A 842 20.40 9.06 40.58
N ASP A 843 21.23 8.40 41.39
CA ASP A 843 21.41 8.70 42.82
C ASP A 843 22.06 10.08 43.03
N ASP A 844 22.92 10.51 42.10
CA ASP A 844 23.59 11.81 42.15
C ASP A 844 22.57 12.96 42.04
N THR A 845 21.67 12.89 41.05
CA THR A 845 20.56 13.85 40.95
C THR A 845 19.68 13.82 42.19
N ALA A 846 19.39 12.63 42.74
CA ALA A 846 18.57 12.51 43.95
C ALA A 846 19.22 13.18 45.17
N ALA A 847 20.54 13.01 45.35
CA ALA A 847 21.29 13.62 46.44
C ALA A 847 21.35 15.14 46.28
N GLN A 848 21.70 15.62 45.08
CA GLN A 848 21.85 17.04 44.78
C GLN A 848 20.53 17.82 44.94
N LEU A 849 19.40 17.25 44.50
CA LEU A 849 18.09 17.87 44.67
C LEU A 849 17.67 17.99 46.14
N ARG A 850 18.00 17.00 46.99
CA ARG A 850 17.74 17.09 48.44
C ARG A 850 18.61 18.12 49.14
N GLU A 851 19.84 18.29 48.68
CA GLU A 851 20.75 19.32 49.20
C GLU A 851 20.25 20.73 48.86
N TRP A 852 19.89 20.97 47.59
CA TRP A 852 19.42 22.27 47.12
C TRP A 852 18.03 22.64 47.65
N PHE A 853 17.14 21.65 47.78
CA PHE A 853 15.75 21.84 48.13
C PHE A 853 15.34 20.93 49.30
N PRO A 854 15.75 21.26 50.53
CA PRO A 854 15.47 20.41 51.71
C PRO A 854 13.98 20.30 52.05
N ASP A 855 13.16 21.28 51.65
CA ASP A 855 11.70 21.25 51.79
C ASP A 855 11.01 20.39 50.72
N GLY A 856 11.76 19.89 49.73
CA GLY A 856 11.24 19.07 48.65
C GLY A 856 11.17 17.58 48.98
N TYR A 857 10.38 16.84 48.22
CA TYR A 857 10.23 15.40 48.40
C TYR A 857 10.26 14.65 47.07
N ALA A 858 10.89 13.47 47.09
CA ALA A 858 10.90 12.55 45.95
C ALA A 858 9.71 11.58 46.04
N LYS A 859 9.08 11.31 44.90
CA LYS A 859 8.05 10.27 44.74
C LYS A 859 8.42 9.36 43.57
N ARG A 860 8.53 8.07 43.85
CA ARG A 860 8.70 7.05 42.82
C ARG A 860 7.40 6.89 42.04
N ILE A 861 7.49 6.93 40.73
CA ILE A 861 6.39 6.64 39.82
C ILE A 861 6.58 5.23 39.28
N ILE A 862 5.64 4.36 39.65
CA ILE A 862 5.59 2.97 39.20
C ILE A 862 4.89 2.93 37.85
N THR A 863 5.53 2.33 36.86
CA THR A 863 5.02 2.21 35.49
C THR A 863 4.53 0.79 35.19
N TYR A 864 3.94 0.59 34.02
CA TYR A 864 3.45 -0.74 33.60
C TYR A 864 4.58 -1.76 33.31
N ASN A 865 5.86 -1.34 33.33
CA ASN A 865 7.02 -2.21 33.19
C ASN A 865 7.99 -2.00 34.35
N SER A 866 7.46 -2.09 35.58
CA SER A 866 8.25 -1.98 36.81
C SER A 866 9.13 -3.23 37.03
N PRO A 867 10.37 -3.07 37.53
CA PRO A 867 10.98 -1.80 37.94
C PRO A 867 11.65 -1.06 36.77
N THR A 868 11.81 -1.70 35.60
CA THR A 868 12.66 -1.24 34.49
C THR A 868 12.38 0.18 34.03
N PHE A 869 11.10 0.57 33.90
CA PHE A 869 10.71 1.89 33.39
C PHE A 869 10.24 2.88 34.46
N ASP A 870 10.44 2.55 35.74
CA ASP A 870 10.14 3.45 36.83
C ASP A 870 11.08 4.65 36.84
N PHE A 871 10.59 5.76 37.40
CA PHE A 871 11.34 7.01 37.52
C PHE A 871 10.89 7.77 38.76
N TYR A 872 11.57 8.85 39.10
CA TYR A 872 11.18 9.72 40.19
C TYR A 872 10.71 11.08 39.70
N ILE A 873 9.78 11.64 40.46
CA ILE A 873 9.53 13.08 40.47
C ILE A 873 10.01 13.66 41.80
N PHE A 874 10.71 14.79 41.75
CA PHE A 874 11.04 15.59 42.91
C PHE A 874 10.15 16.83 42.93
N ARG A 875 9.38 17.05 43.99
CA ARG A 875 8.49 18.19 44.14
C ARG A 875 9.05 19.16 45.17
N VAL A 876 9.06 20.45 44.83
CA VAL A 876 9.48 21.53 45.72
C VAL A 876 8.33 22.51 45.86
N PRO A 877 7.88 22.86 47.07
CA PRO A 877 6.90 23.92 47.28
C PRO A 877 7.40 25.27 46.71
N ALA A 878 6.46 26.18 46.44
CA ALA A 878 6.79 27.55 46.03
C ALA A 878 7.88 28.19 46.93
N MET A 879 9.00 28.60 46.32
CA MET A 879 10.13 29.21 47.04
C MET A 879 9.87 30.68 47.38
N GLY A 880 9.11 31.38 46.54
CA GLY A 880 8.99 32.83 46.57
C GLY A 880 10.27 33.54 46.10
N ASP A 881 10.14 34.81 45.71
CA ASP A 881 11.24 35.56 45.06
C ASP A 881 12.50 35.65 45.93
N ARG A 882 12.33 35.82 47.24
CA ARG A 882 13.47 35.98 48.16
C ARG A 882 14.30 34.70 48.31
N ARG A 883 13.67 33.56 48.57
CA ARG A 883 14.41 32.29 48.70
C ARG A 883 15.03 31.91 47.35
N PHE A 884 14.32 32.16 46.25
CA PHE A 884 14.87 31.91 44.92
C PHE A 884 16.10 32.79 44.62
N TYR A 885 16.06 34.07 45.00
CA TYR A 885 17.23 34.96 44.88
C TYR A 885 18.43 34.46 45.69
N GLU A 886 18.21 34.04 46.94
CA GLU A 886 19.26 33.44 47.79
C GLU A 886 19.82 32.13 47.21
N PHE A 887 18.95 31.28 46.65
CA PHE A 887 19.34 30.07 45.91
C PHE A 887 20.23 30.43 44.70
N ALA A 888 19.80 31.41 43.90
CA ALA A 888 20.53 31.84 42.72
C ALA A 888 21.93 32.36 43.05
N LEU A 889 22.06 33.18 44.10
CA LEU A 889 23.37 33.69 44.55
C LEU A 889 24.33 32.59 45.02
N ARG A 890 23.81 31.49 45.58
CA ARG A 890 24.63 30.43 46.16
C ARG A 890 25.07 29.39 45.14
N HIS A 891 24.18 29.04 44.19
CA HIS A 891 24.35 27.86 43.35
C HIS A 891 24.50 28.15 41.86
N VAL A 892 24.35 29.40 41.42
CA VAL A 892 24.44 29.75 40.00
C VAL A 892 25.81 30.30 39.67
N GLU A 893 26.58 29.53 38.90
CA GLU A 893 27.84 29.97 38.33
C GLU A 893 27.62 30.54 36.92
N ASN A 894 28.12 31.76 36.68
CA ASN A 894 28.06 32.44 35.37
C ASN A 894 26.64 32.51 34.75
N PRO A 895 25.66 33.15 35.42
CA PRO A 895 24.32 33.29 34.86
C PRO A 895 24.33 34.18 33.61
N SER A 896 23.39 33.92 32.68
CA SER A 896 23.20 34.77 31.51
C SER A 896 22.66 36.15 31.89
N CYS A 897 21.85 36.23 32.95
CA CYS A 897 21.40 37.49 33.56
C CYS A 897 21.70 37.51 35.07
N PRO A 898 22.22 38.63 35.60
CA PRO A 898 22.49 38.73 37.03
C PRO A 898 21.17 38.63 37.83
N PRO A 899 21.14 37.86 38.93
CA PRO A 899 19.98 37.82 39.82
C PRO A 899 19.62 39.22 40.33
N ILE A 900 18.34 39.57 40.22
CA ILE A 900 17.82 40.86 40.65
C ILE A 900 17.19 40.70 42.05
N PRO A 901 17.60 41.50 43.05
CA PRO A 901 17.02 41.41 44.38
C PRO A 901 15.52 41.77 44.34
N PRO A 902 14.65 41.04 45.07
CA PRO A 902 13.24 41.38 45.14
C PRO A 902 13.03 42.75 45.83
N PRO A 903 11.92 43.45 45.54
CA PRO A 903 11.61 44.72 46.19
C PRO A 903 11.54 44.55 47.72
N PRO A 904 11.94 45.57 48.50
CA PRO A 904 11.82 45.52 49.95
C PRO A 904 10.35 45.32 50.31
N VAL A 905 10.10 44.38 51.22
CA VAL A 905 8.75 44.15 51.77
C VAL A 905 8.34 45.45 52.45
N GLU A 906 7.36 46.17 51.89
CA GLU A 906 6.70 47.25 52.63
C GLU A 906 6.10 46.63 53.88
N ASP A 907 6.66 47.01 55.02
CA ASP A 907 6.19 46.63 56.34
C ASP A 907 4.76 47.16 56.48
N GLN A 908 3.75 46.32 56.26
CA GLN A 908 2.34 46.61 56.54
C GLN A 908 2.08 46.54 58.06
N SER A 909 2.92 47.23 58.85
CA SER A 909 2.60 47.63 60.22
C SER A 909 2.04 49.05 60.19
N GLY A 910 0.79 49.16 59.73
CA GLY A 910 -0.07 50.33 59.87
C GLY A 910 -1.33 49.96 60.64
#